data_AF-A0A7W7AIA1-F1
#
_entry.id   AF-A0A7W7AIA1-F1
#
_cell.length_a   1.000
_cell.length_b   1.000
_cell.length_c   1.000
_cell.angle_alpha   90.00
_cell.angle_beta   90.00
_cell.angle_gamma   90.00
#
_symmetry.space_group_name_H-M   'P 1'
#
loop_
_entity.id
_entity.type
_entity.pdbx_description
1 polymer ?
#
loop_
_entity_poly.entity_id
_entity_poly.type
_entity_poly.pdbx_seq_one_letter_code
_entity_poly.pdbx_strand_id
1 'polypeptide(L)'
;MLTALALATTCVSSTPGGEVAAALLERRLAERIDRCGGLHVLVAPAPRVRAALPVARRRRWRVPALGRESYAVRTVGASIVVTARDTRGLVYGVGWLLRHLDVVNGTPRLAAAANVTLSPRFDTRLTQIGYRPKNNSYDAWTLPMFERRIEDFALWGASGVQIIAPVSDDDATGPLFPAPPRETLAGIARITHRLGLDVALYYPELGDYTKPGQVAAEVRAFARVLADLPHVDALYVPGGDPGHTDPDHLFPLVARQAAVLHQRNPGAPVYLSTQGFDAAGLAAFYRQLDRQPDWLAGVFVGPQTRDPLPVQRRRIPARYPLILYPDIAHTMHAQFPVPRWWPEFALTEGREPINPRPAAYTLIARRFLPLTQGFVTYSEGINDDFNQLLWFQLGWSLATDPQAMARQYARMFIGDPAAAALPFALEGNWVGDPAKNAGIDRTLALTDRIRPARFADWRLDSLRYRSVYDALVRHRSIAARQRIAAVQAAPAAATARIALDQPDGPAVAALRARLFALAERLWRQARLQLSVQRYGATTIERGANLDRADIDLTGRRAILAQLAKGFPLPDRSRRAEGALYDDLGRPDAEPHLVRGAGFAADPQMYETAIDGIADRTAEDGWPLPALDYAETLYDRPIRLRYTGLDPHRRYRLVATYAGEDYTLPMTLTANGRFTLQSAFNRTSNPMTVEVAIPPAATAGGTLDLAWTRPPGLGGSGRGHQVAETWLIPDPLPSPSHAGAPR
;
A
#
# COMPACT_ATOMS: atom_id res chain seq x y z
N MET A 1 -11.14 -34.40 -28.02
CA MET A 1 -12.43 -35.09 -27.85
C MET A 1 -13.55 -34.05 -27.89
N LEU A 2 -14.17 -33.87 -29.05
CA LEU A 2 -15.46 -33.19 -29.19
C LEU A 2 -16.55 -34.21 -28.85
N THR A 3 -17.42 -33.92 -27.87
CA THR A 3 -18.88 -34.22 -27.92
C THR A 3 -19.56 -33.81 -26.61
N ALA A 4 -20.79 -33.30 -26.77
CA ALA A 4 -21.75 -32.83 -25.75
C ALA A 4 -21.56 -31.41 -25.18
N LEU A 5 -21.73 -30.39 -26.04
CA LEU A 5 -22.38 -29.14 -25.61
C LEU A 5 -23.82 -29.50 -25.19
N ALA A 6 -24.02 -29.82 -23.91
CA ALA A 6 -25.33 -29.59 -23.31
C ALA A 6 -25.56 -28.08 -23.39
N LEU A 7 -26.53 -27.64 -24.21
CA LEU A 7 -27.09 -26.29 -24.17
C LEU A 7 -27.58 -26.07 -22.73
N ALA A 8 -26.73 -25.53 -21.87
CA ALA A 8 -27.17 -24.99 -20.60
C ALA A 8 -28.21 -23.93 -20.95
N THR A 9 -29.47 -24.20 -20.61
CA THR A 9 -30.54 -23.22 -20.71
C THR A 9 -30.06 -21.96 -19.99
N THR A 10 -29.82 -20.87 -20.73
CA THR A 10 -29.36 -19.63 -20.09
C THR A 10 -30.39 -19.20 -19.06
N CYS A 11 -29.95 -18.99 -17.83
CA CYS A 11 -30.79 -18.40 -16.79
C CYS A 11 -30.78 -16.89 -16.80
N VAL A 12 -30.07 -16.26 -17.73
CA VAL A 12 -30.02 -14.80 -17.86
C VAL A 12 -30.77 -14.40 -19.11
N SER A 13 -31.59 -13.37 -18.97
CA SER A 13 -32.31 -12.74 -20.07
C SER A 13 -32.06 -11.24 -20.00
N SER A 14 -32.11 -10.58 -21.14
CA SER A 14 -31.90 -9.14 -21.22
C SER A 14 -32.86 -8.45 -22.17
N THR A 15 -32.94 -7.13 -22.03
CA THR A 15 -33.62 -6.23 -22.97
C THR A 15 -32.60 -5.28 -23.58
N PRO A 16 -32.94 -4.55 -24.67
CA PRO A 16 -32.08 -3.50 -25.21
C PRO A 16 -31.57 -2.53 -24.13
N GLY A 17 -30.25 -2.36 -24.07
CA GLY A 17 -29.50 -1.62 -23.06
C GLY A 17 -29.03 -2.44 -21.86
N GLY A 18 -29.31 -3.74 -21.81
CA GLY A 18 -28.89 -4.66 -20.74
C GLY A 18 -27.90 -5.75 -21.15
N GLU A 19 -27.56 -5.81 -22.43
CA GLU A 19 -26.82 -6.91 -23.06
C GLU A 19 -25.41 -7.05 -22.49
N VAL A 20 -24.70 -5.94 -22.26
CA VAL A 20 -23.33 -5.96 -21.71
C VAL A 20 -23.29 -6.62 -20.33
N ALA A 21 -24.17 -6.18 -19.41
CA ALA A 21 -24.22 -6.70 -18.06
C ALA A 21 -24.75 -8.15 -18.03
N ALA A 22 -25.71 -8.48 -18.90
CA ALA A 22 -26.23 -9.84 -19.03
C ALA A 22 -25.15 -10.82 -19.52
N ALA A 23 -24.45 -10.48 -20.61
CA ALA A 23 -23.39 -11.32 -21.15
C ALA A 23 -22.23 -11.51 -20.14
N LEU A 24 -21.89 -10.45 -19.39
CA LEU A 24 -20.92 -10.55 -18.30
C LEU A 24 -21.40 -11.54 -17.22
N LEU A 25 -22.66 -11.40 -16.77
CA LEU A 25 -23.24 -12.31 -15.78
C LEU A 25 -23.25 -13.77 -16.28
N GLU A 26 -23.66 -14.01 -17.53
CA GLU A 26 -23.66 -15.33 -18.14
C GLU A 26 -22.28 -15.97 -18.14
N ARG A 27 -21.25 -15.25 -18.59
CA ARG A 27 -19.86 -15.76 -18.58
C ARG A 27 -19.42 -16.14 -17.17
N ARG A 28 -19.65 -15.26 -16.18
CA ARG A 28 -19.25 -15.53 -14.80
C ARG A 28 -20.05 -16.67 -14.17
N LEU A 29 -21.34 -16.82 -14.50
CA LEU A 29 -22.13 -17.96 -14.05
C LEU A 29 -21.62 -19.27 -14.66
N ALA A 30 -21.30 -19.31 -15.95
CA ALA A 30 -20.83 -20.51 -16.64
C ALA A 30 -19.56 -21.10 -16.02
N GLU A 31 -18.66 -20.26 -15.49
CA GLU A 31 -17.48 -20.70 -14.73
C GLU A 31 -17.85 -21.42 -13.42
N ARG A 32 -18.98 -21.02 -12.83
CA ARG A 32 -19.33 -21.31 -11.43
C ARG A 32 -20.35 -22.43 -11.26
N ILE A 33 -21.30 -22.56 -12.19
CA ILE A 33 -22.45 -23.46 -12.05
C ILE A 33 -22.50 -24.48 -13.19
N ASP A 34 -23.09 -25.64 -12.91
CA ASP A 34 -23.38 -26.68 -13.90
C ASP A 34 -24.79 -26.52 -14.49
N ARG A 35 -25.73 -26.03 -13.68
CA ARG A 35 -27.13 -25.82 -14.06
C ARG A 35 -27.72 -24.64 -13.31
N CYS A 36 -28.68 -23.97 -13.94
CA CYS A 36 -29.35 -22.81 -13.36
C CYS A 36 -30.26 -23.15 -12.18
N GLY A 37 -30.81 -24.38 -12.12
CA GLY A 37 -31.81 -24.74 -11.12
C GLY A 37 -33.00 -23.80 -11.18
N GLY A 38 -33.34 -23.17 -10.05
CA GLY A 38 -34.42 -22.17 -9.97
C GLY A 38 -34.00 -20.72 -10.26
N LEU A 39 -32.73 -20.48 -10.62
CA LEU A 39 -32.26 -19.13 -10.93
C LEU A 39 -32.78 -18.68 -12.29
N HIS A 40 -33.52 -17.58 -12.33
CA HIS A 40 -33.89 -16.88 -13.55
C HIS A 40 -33.66 -15.38 -13.35
N VAL A 41 -32.79 -14.77 -14.13
CA VAL A 41 -32.37 -13.38 -14.02
C VAL A 41 -32.82 -12.60 -15.24
N LEU A 42 -33.48 -11.46 -15.03
CA LEU A 42 -33.75 -10.46 -16.04
C LEU A 42 -32.88 -9.24 -15.78
N VAL A 43 -31.99 -8.92 -16.70
CA VAL A 43 -31.14 -7.72 -16.66
C VAL A 43 -31.69 -6.70 -17.65
N ALA A 44 -32.27 -5.61 -17.15
CA ALA A 44 -32.96 -4.65 -18.01
C ALA A 44 -32.90 -3.22 -17.45
N PRO A 45 -32.72 -2.20 -18.30
CA PRO A 45 -32.88 -0.80 -17.89
C PRO A 45 -34.26 -0.55 -17.29
N ALA A 46 -34.35 0.34 -16.31
CA ALA A 46 -35.56 0.58 -15.51
C ALA A 46 -36.84 0.80 -16.33
N PRO A 47 -36.83 1.57 -17.45
CA PRO A 47 -38.01 1.76 -18.29
C PRO A 47 -38.48 0.48 -19.01
N ARG A 48 -37.59 -0.50 -19.22
CA ARG A 48 -37.84 -1.71 -20.03
C ARG A 48 -38.36 -2.89 -19.22
N VAL A 49 -38.10 -2.92 -17.90
CA VAL A 49 -38.44 -4.07 -17.03
C VAL A 49 -39.91 -4.48 -17.12
N ARG A 50 -40.83 -3.52 -16.98
CA ARG A 50 -42.28 -3.83 -16.90
C ARG A 50 -42.78 -4.53 -18.17
N ALA A 51 -42.28 -4.13 -19.34
CA ALA A 51 -42.66 -4.73 -20.61
C ALA A 51 -42.10 -6.16 -20.75
N ALA A 52 -40.88 -6.38 -20.29
CA ALA A 52 -40.18 -7.67 -20.34
C ALA A 52 -40.70 -8.71 -19.33
N LEU A 53 -41.40 -8.28 -18.27
CA LEU A 53 -42.03 -9.20 -17.33
C LEU A 53 -43.30 -9.85 -17.93
N PRO A 54 -43.57 -11.14 -17.60
CA PRO A 54 -44.83 -11.80 -17.93
C PRO A 54 -46.03 -10.98 -17.44
N VAL A 55 -47.12 -10.94 -18.22
CA VAL A 55 -48.31 -10.10 -17.94
C VAL A 55 -48.82 -10.26 -16.51
N ALA A 56 -48.92 -11.51 -16.03
CA ALA A 56 -49.34 -11.84 -14.66
C ALA A 56 -48.44 -11.23 -13.56
N ARG A 57 -47.19 -10.91 -13.87
CA ARG A 57 -46.19 -10.36 -12.94
C ARG A 57 -46.02 -8.85 -13.06
N ARG A 58 -46.49 -8.22 -14.14
CA ARG A 58 -46.37 -6.75 -14.35
C ARG A 58 -46.98 -5.93 -13.24
N ARG A 59 -48.09 -6.40 -12.64
CA ARG A 59 -48.76 -5.72 -11.52
C ARG A 59 -47.93 -5.72 -10.22
N ARG A 60 -47.02 -6.69 -10.06
CA ARG A 60 -46.11 -6.81 -8.91
C ARG A 60 -44.85 -5.95 -9.06
N TRP A 61 -44.55 -5.46 -10.26
CA TRP A 61 -43.42 -4.57 -10.49
C TRP A 61 -43.75 -3.14 -10.06
N ARG A 62 -42.84 -2.53 -9.31
CA ARG A 62 -42.80 -1.10 -9.03
C ARG A 62 -41.41 -0.63 -9.42
N VAL A 63 -41.34 0.37 -10.31
CA VAL A 63 -40.06 0.92 -10.75
C VAL A 63 -39.43 1.61 -9.52
N PRO A 64 -38.23 1.18 -9.09
CA PRO A 64 -37.56 1.82 -7.97
C PRO A 64 -37.06 3.21 -8.38
N ALA A 65 -37.00 4.14 -7.43
CA ALA A 65 -36.28 5.39 -7.63
C ALA A 65 -34.79 5.08 -7.75
N LEU A 66 -34.18 5.45 -8.87
CA LEU A 66 -32.79 5.15 -9.20
C LEU A 66 -32.07 6.44 -9.56
N GLY A 67 -31.00 6.74 -8.83
CA GLY A 67 -30.03 7.80 -9.13
C GLY A 67 -29.04 7.38 -10.22
N ARG A 68 -28.02 8.21 -10.47
CA ARG A 68 -26.93 7.90 -11.40
C ARG A 68 -26.13 6.76 -10.77
N GLU A 69 -25.66 5.81 -11.58
CA GLU A 69 -24.90 4.65 -11.09
C GLU A 69 -25.66 3.74 -10.09
N SER A 70 -26.94 4.01 -9.82
CA SER A 70 -27.73 3.25 -8.85
C SER A 70 -28.35 2.02 -9.49
N TYR A 71 -28.53 0.97 -8.70
CA TYR A 71 -29.18 -0.25 -9.17
C TYR A 71 -30.18 -0.79 -8.15
N ALA A 72 -31.05 -1.65 -8.65
CA ALA A 72 -31.97 -2.42 -7.84
C ALA A 72 -31.94 -3.89 -8.22
N VAL A 73 -31.98 -4.76 -7.21
CA VAL A 73 -32.18 -6.20 -7.36
C VAL A 73 -33.49 -6.58 -6.67
N ARG A 74 -34.40 -7.25 -7.39
CA ARG A 74 -35.77 -7.54 -6.94
C ARG A 74 -36.21 -8.95 -7.29
N THR A 75 -36.77 -9.68 -6.34
CA THR A 75 -37.50 -10.93 -6.63
C THR A 75 -38.91 -10.62 -7.11
N VAL A 76 -39.27 -11.12 -8.30
CA VAL A 76 -40.59 -10.98 -8.92
C VAL A 76 -41.12 -12.36 -9.34
N GLY A 77 -41.84 -13.01 -8.42
CA GLY A 77 -42.22 -14.41 -8.57
C GLY A 77 -40.98 -15.30 -8.49
N ALA A 78 -40.76 -16.15 -9.50
CA ALA A 78 -39.57 -17.00 -9.58
C ALA A 78 -38.35 -16.33 -10.24
N SER A 79 -38.44 -15.06 -10.62
CA SER A 79 -37.38 -14.36 -11.34
C SER A 79 -36.73 -13.30 -10.46
N ILE A 80 -35.42 -13.13 -10.59
CA ILE A 80 -34.65 -12.00 -10.06
C ILE A 80 -34.54 -10.96 -11.17
N VAL A 81 -34.89 -9.71 -10.89
CA VAL A 81 -34.71 -8.59 -11.79
C VAL A 81 -33.54 -7.75 -11.29
N VAL A 82 -32.56 -7.54 -12.16
CA VAL A 82 -31.49 -6.55 -12.00
C VAL A 82 -31.80 -5.37 -12.90
N THR A 83 -31.90 -4.17 -12.33
CA THR A 83 -32.27 -2.97 -13.08
C THR A 83 -31.51 -1.73 -12.61
N ALA A 84 -31.25 -0.83 -13.55
CA ALA A 84 -30.58 0.45 -13.35
C ALA A 84 -30.99 1.43 -14.47
N ARG A 85 -30.49 2.67 -14.42
CA ARG A 85 -30.70 3.66 -15.51
C ARG A 85 -29.73 3.50 -16.67
N ASP A 86 -28.53 3.02 -16.38
CA ASP A 86 -27.40 2.96 -17.31
C ASP A 86 -26.67 1.60 -17.21
N THR A 87 -25.77 1.35 -18.18
CA THR A 87 -24.97 0.11 -18.24
C THR A 87 -24.16 -0.11 -16.97
N ARG A 88 -23.55 0.96 -16.45
CA ARG A 88 -22.71 0.93 -15.25
C ARG A 88 -23.49 0.39 -14.05
N GLY A 89 -24.67 0.94 -13.77
CA GLY A 89 -25.55 0.46 -12.72
C GLY A 89 -26.02 -0.98 -12.93
N LEU A 90 -26.27 -1.40 -14.17
CA LEU A 90 -26.60 -2.81 -14.45
C LEU A 90 -25.43 -3.74 -14.12
N VAL A 91 -24.21 -3.36 -14.49
CA VAL A 91 -22.97 -4.10 -14.15
C VAL A 91 -22.80 -4.22 -12.63
N TYR A 92 -23.08 -3.14 -11.89
CA TYR A 92 -23.04 -3.17 -10.42
C TYR A 92 -24.08 -4.11 -9.82
N GLY A 93 -25.30 -4.11 -10.37
CA GLY A 93 -26.37 -5.00 -9.92
C GLY A 93 -26.08 -6.48 -10.17
N VAL A 94 -25.47 -6.83 -11.31
CA VAL A 94 -25.04 -8.21 -11.56
C VAL A 94 -23.83 -8.59 -10.69
N GLY A 95 -22.94 -7.64 -10.38
CA GLY A 95 -21.87 -7.83 -9.41
C GLY A 95 -22.39 -8.11 -8.01
N TRP A 96 -23.40 -7.35 -7.56
CA TRP A 96 -24.09 -7.63 -6.30
C TRP A 96 -24.66 -9.05 -6.30
N LEU A 97 -25.32 -9.46 -7.38
CA LEU A 97 -25.87 -10.81 -7.48
C LEU A 97 -24.76 -11.86 -7.31
N LEU A 98 -23.66 -11.77 -8.07
CA LEU A 98 -22.53 -12.72 -8.00
C LEU A 98 -21.91 -12.82 -6.60
N ARG A 99 -21.75 -11.69 -5.90
CA ARG A 99 -21.22 -11.65 -4.51
C ARG A 99 -22.16 -12.26 -3.47
N HIS A 100 -23.42 -12.49 -3.82
CA HIS A 100 -24.45 -13.07 -2.95
C HIS A 100 -24.94 -14.45 -3.42
N LEU A 101 -24.30 -15.06 -4.43
CA LEU A 101 -24.63 -16.40 -4.92
C LEU A 101 -23.67 -17.46 -4.35
N ASP A 102 -24.21 -18.35 -3.52
CA ASP A 102 -23.55 -19.60 -3.17
C ASP A 102 -23.71 -20.61 -4.33
N VAL A 103 -22.77 -21.54 -4.47
CA VAL A 103 -22.90 -22.67 -5.40
C VAL A 103 -22.93 -23.95 -4.57
N VAL A 104 -24.05 -24.68 -4.66
CA VAL A 104 -24.26 -25.95 -3.95
C VAL A 104 -24.53 -27.03 -4.99
N ASN A 105 -23.68 -28.05 -5.06
CA ASN A 105 -23.80 -29.15 -6.03
C ASN A 105 -24.01 -28.65 -7.47
N GLY A 106 -23.17 -27.70 -7.90
CA GLY A 106 -23.23 -27.12 -9.24
C GLY A 106 -24.44 -26.21 -9.51
N THR A 107 -25.25 -25.87 -8.49
CA THR A 107 -26.47 -25.06 -8.66
C THR A 107 -26.36 -23.77 -7.84
N PRO A 108 -26.73 -22.59 -8.41
CA PRO A 108 -26.68 -21.33 -7.68
C PRO A 108 -27.80 -21.21 -6.65
N ARG A 109 -27.47 -20.67 -5.48
CA ARG A 109 -28.42 -20.31 -4.42
C ARG A 109 -28.12 -18.91 -3.90
N LEU A 110 -29.14 -18.04 -3.93
CA LEU A 110 -28.98 -16.69 -3.42
C LEU A 110 -28.96 -16.70 -1.87
N ALA A 111 -27.87 -16.18 -1.29
CA ALA A 111 -27.63 -16.14 0.15
C ALA A 111 -28.25 -14.91 0.84
N ALA A 112 -28.79 -13.96 0.07
CA ALA A 112 -29.40 -12.73 0.58
C ALA A 112 -30.76 -12.47 -0.10
N ALA A 113 -31.64 -11.73 0.56
CA ALA A 113 -32.90 -11.33 -0.06
C ALA A 113 -32.64 -10.36 -1.22
N ALA A 114 -33.09 -10.71 -2.44
CA ALA A 114 -33.08 -9.83 -3.60
C ALA A 114 -34.20 -8.77 -3.49
N ASN A 115 -34.01 -7.80 -2.60
CA ASN A 115 -34.90 -6.64 -2.46
C ASN A 115 -34.09 -5.40 -2.02
N VAL A 116 -33.08 -5.03 -2.80
CA VAL A 116 -32.14 -3.94 -2.47
C VAL A 116 -32.13 -2.86 -3.53
N THR A 117 -32.10 -1.60 -3.13
CA THR A 117 -31.76 -0.46 -4.00
C THR A 117 -30.56 0.21 -3.41
N LEU A 118 -29.48 0.30 -4.18
CA LEU A 118 -28.20 0.78 -3.71
C LEU A 118 -27.67 1.86 -4.65
N SER A 119 -27.01 2.84 -4.06
CA SER A 119 -26.34 3.95 -4.72
C SER A 119 -24.96 4.14 -4.08
N PRO A 120 -23.93 4.50 -4.86
CA PRO A 120 -22.62 4.77 -4.28
C PRO A 120 -22.65 6.05 -3.44
N ARG A 121 -21.77 6.13 -2.43
CA ARG A 121 -21.62 7.33 -1.59
C ARG A 121 -20.76 8.40 -2.25
N PHE A 122 -19.75 7.99 -3.00
CA PHE A 122 -18.74 8.83 -3.65
C PHE A 122 -18.73 8.55 -5.14
N ASP A 123 -18.72 9.58 -5.98
CA ASP A 123 -18.76 9.42 -7.45
C ASP A 123 -17.44 8.88 -8.02
N THR A 124 -16.31 9.25 -7.42
CA THR A 124 -14.96 8.86 -7.85
C THR A 124 -14.48 7.65 -7.05
N ARG A 125 -14.41 6.47 -7.68
CA ARG A 125 -13.99 5.20 -7.09
C ARG A 125 -13.08 4.46 -8.07
N LEU A 126 -11.92 5.04 -8.38
CA LEU A 126 -10.99 4.52 -9.39
C LEU A 126 -9.84 3.74 -8.74
N THR A 127 -9.15 2.96 -9.56
CA THR A 127 -7.81 2.44 -9.25
C THR A 127 -6.87 2.73 -10.40
N GLN A 128 -5.59 2.94 -10.09
CA GLN A 128 -4.56 3.07 -11.11
C GLN A 128 -4.21 1.71 -11.73
N ILE A 129 -3.94 1.71 -13.03
CA ILE A 129 -3.34 0.64 -13.81
C ILE A 129 -2.08 1.21 -14.47
N GLY A 130 -0.90 0.78 -13.99
CA GLY A 130 0.38 1.05 -14.63
C GLY A 130 0.76 -0.07 -15.60
N TYR A 131 0.95 0.26 -16.88
CA TYR A 131 1.54 -0.64 -17.88
C TYR A 131 2.93 -0.11 -18.25
N ARG A 132 3.87 -0.32 -17.33
CA ARG A 132 5.24 0.26 -17.30
C ARG A 132 6.18 -0.70 -16.56
N PRO A 133 7.49 -0.72 -16.85
CA PRO A 133 8.44 -1.71 -16.30
C PRO A 133 8.85 -1.39 -14.84
N LYS A 134 7.85 -1.33 -13.96
CA LYS A 134 7.94 -0.99 -12.53
C LYS A 134 6.93 -1.77 -11.68
N ASN A 135 5.80 -2.14 -12.28
CA ASN A 135 4.72 -2.86 -11.63
C ASN A 135 5.13 -4.30 -11.25
N ASN A 136 4.47 -4.87 -10.25
CA ASN A 136 4.72 -6.26 -9.82
C ASN A 136 4.02 -7.31 -10.70
N SER A 137 3.28 -6.90 -11.74
CA SER A 137 2.52 -7.82 -12.60
C SER A 137 1.98 -7.22 -13.91
N TYR A 138 1.33 -6.05 -13.86
CA TYR A 138 0.51 -5.53 -14.97
C TYR A 138 1.27 -5.31 -16.28
N ASP A 139 2.54 -4.97 -16.25
CA ASP A 139 3.41 -4.87 -17.43
C ASP A 139 3.61 -6.19 -18.18
N ALA A 140 3.45 -7.32 -17.50
CA ALA A 140 3.49 -8.64 -18.11
C ALA A 140 2.10 -9.15 -18.56
N TRP A 141 1.04 -8.33 -18.43
CA TRP A 141 -0.33 -8.76 -18.70
C TRP A 141 -0.77 -8.53 -20.14
N THR A 142 -1.48 -9.53 -20.67
CA THR A 142 -2.15 -9.42 -21.96
C THR A 142 -3.47 -8.66 -21.83
N LEU A 143 -3.99 -8.15 -22.95
CA LEU A 143 -5.28 -7.45 -22.95
C LEU A 143 -6.46 -8.29 -22.39
N PRO A 144 -6.57 -9.61 -22.64
CA PRO A 144 -7.56 -10.45 -21.98
C PRO A 144 -7.43 -10.53 -20.45
N MET A 145 -6.21 -10.46 -19.90
CA MET A 145 -6.01 -10.41 -18.45
C MET A 145 -6.51 -9.08 -17.87
N PHE A 146 -6.23 -7.97 -18.56
CA PHE A 146 -6.81 -6.67 -18.22
C PHE A 146 -8.34 -6.67 -18.33
N GLU A 147 -8.91 -7.29 -19.37
CA GLU A 147 -10.36 -7.42 -19.49
C GLU A 147 -10.97 -8.11 -18.27
N ARG A 148 -10.42 -9.26 -17.89
CA ARG A 148 -10.85 -10.01 -16.71
C ARG A 148 -10.79 -9.15 -15.45
N ARG A 149 -9.72 -8.38 -15.28
CA ARG A 149 -9.46 -7.53 -14.11
C ARG A 149 -10.40 -6.33 -14.02
N ILE A 150 -10.59 -5.63 -15.14
CA ILE A 150 -11.47 -4.45 -15.21
C ILE A 150 -12.92 -4.87 -15.01
N GLU A 151 -13.33 -6.04 -15.53
CA GLU A 151 -14.62 -6.63 -15.21
C GLU A 151 -14.77 -6.91 -13.70
N ASP A 152 -13.75 -7.46 -13.03
CA ASP A 152 -13.78 -7.66 -11.57
C ASP A 152 -13.96 -6.31 -10.85
N PHE A 153 -13.21 -5.26 -11.23
CA PHE A 153 -13.36 -3.92 -10.67
C PHE A 153 -14.78 -3.37 -10.86
N ALA A 154 -15.33 -3.51 -12.07
CA ALA A 154 -16.68 -3.08 -12.39
C ALA A 154 -17.71 -3.82 -11.54
N LEU A 155 -17.62 -5.15 -11.44
CA LEU A 155 -18.53 -5.96 -10.62
C LEU A 155 -18.47 -5.52 -9.15
N TRP A 156 -17.29 -5.12 -8.65
CA TRP A 156 -17.09 -4.63 -7.28
C TRP A 156 -17.38 -3.14 -7.07
N GLY A 157 -17.86 -2.44 -8.11
CA GLY A 157 -18.40 -1.10 -7.95
C GLY A 157 -17.41 0.05 -8.19
N ALA A 158 -16.26 -0.22 -8.82
CA ALA A 158 -15.36 0.82 -9.30
C ALA A 158 -16.06 1.73 -10.31
N SER A 159 -15.82 3.04 -10.27
CA SER A 159 -16.38 4.01 -11.25
C SER A 159 -15.54 4.09 -12.52
N GLY A 160 -14.28 3.66 -12.47
CA GLY A 160 -13.32 3.80 -13.56
C GLY A 160 -11.95 3.23 -13.24
N VAL A 161 -11.03 3.39 -14.17
CA VAL A 161 -9.60 3.14 -13.99
C VAL A 161 -8.81 4.39 -14.36
N GLN A 162 -7.66 4.57 -13.72
CA GLN A 162 -6.69 5.58 -14.13
C GLN A 162 -5.52 4.89 -14.82
N ILE A 163 -5.25 5.24 -16.07
CA ILE A 163 -4.07 4.76 -16.80
C ILE A 163 -2.94 5.79 -16.69
N ILE A 164 -1.71 5.32 -16.69
CA ILE A 164 -0.53 6.19 -16.76
C ILE A 164 -0.21 6.45 -18.24
N ALA A 165 0.16 7.69 -18.57
CA ALA A 165 0.59 8.06 -19.90
C ALA A 165 1.76 7.18 -20.39
N PRO A 166 1.85 6.87 -21.70
CA PRO A 166 2.93 6.03 -22.24
C PRO A 166 4.34 6.57 -21.97
N VAL A 167 4.48 7.89 -21.82
CA VAL A 167 5.71 8.55 -21.41
C VAL A 167 5.55 8.93 -19.94
N SER A 168 6.46 8.42 -19.12
CA SER A 168 6.54 8.65 -17.67
C SER A 168 8.02 8.73 -17.26
N ASP A 169 8.34 8.68 -15.98
CA ASP A 169 9.72 8.56 -15.47
C ASP A 169 10.34 7.17 -15.67
N ASP A 170 9.57 6.20 -16.17
CA ASP A 170 10.00 4.84 -16.44
C ASP A 170 10.38 4.63 -17.93
N ASP A 171 11.09 3.54 -18.21
CA ASP A 171 11.44 3.15 -19.58
C ASP A 171 10.19 2.95 -20.45
N ALA A 172 10.25 3.44 -21.70
CA ALA A 172 9.11 3.41 -22.63
C ALA A 172 8.67 1.98 -23.03
N THR A 173 9.52 0.98 -22.80
CA THR A 173 9.27 -0.44 -23.09
C THR A 173 9.89 -1.30 -22.00
N GLY A 174 9.30 -2.46 -21.69
CA GLY A 174 9.86 -3.45 -20.75
C GLY A 174 10.06 -4.82 -21.39
N PRO A 175 11.00 -5.64 -20.87
CA PRO A 175 11.27 -6.98 -21.41
C PRO A 175 10.11 -7.96 -21.25
N LEU A 176 9.17 -7.68 -20.35
CA LEU A 176 8.01 -8.51 -20.07
C LEU A 176 6.75 -8.13 -20.87
N PHE A 177 6.78 -7.01 -21.61
CA PHE A 177 5.59 -6.49 -22.29
C PHE A 177 5.10 -7.46 -23.37
N PRO A 178 3.87 -7.99 -23.26
CA PRO A 178 3.31 -8.81 -24.34
C PRO A 178 2.88 -8.00 -25.56
N ALA A 179 2.66 -6.68 -25.41
CA ALA A 179 2.27 -5.78 -26.50
C ALA A 179 2.76 -4.34 -26.25
N PRO A 180 2.85 -3.48 -27.30
CA PRO A 180 3.27 -2.09 -27.15
C PRO A 180 2.30 -1.27 -26.27
N PRO A 181 2.80 -0.32 -25.44
CA PRO A 181 1.95 0.45 -24.53
C PRO A 181 0.77 1.15 -25.18
N ARG A 182 0.97 1.77 -26.36
CA ARG A 182 -0.11 2.51 -27.05
C ARG A 182 -1.31 1.61 -27.35
N GLU A 183 -1.07 0.40 -27.86
CA GLU A 183 -2.13 -0.56 -28.19
C GLU A 183 -2.83 -1.06 -26.91
N THR A 184 -2.04 -1.43 -25.89
CA THR A 184 -2.55 -1.94 -24.62
C THR A 184 -3.42 -0.91 -23.90
N LEU A 185 -2.95 0.34 -23.77
CA LEU A 185 -3.69 1.41 -23.10
C LEU A 185 -4.98 1.77 -23.86
N ALA A 186 -4.94 1.80 -25.20
CA ALA A 186 -6.14 1.99 -26.00
C ALA A 186 -7.15 0.84 -25.84
N GLY A 187 -6.66 -0.40 -25.71
CA GLY A 187 -7.46 -1.58 -25.40
C GLY A 187 -8.13 -1.49 -24.02
N ILE A 188 -7.36 -1.14 -22.98
CA ILE A 188 -7.86 -0.91 -21.61
C ILE A 188 -8.97 0.15 -21.61
N ALA A 189 -8.77 1.25 -22.33
CA ALA A 189 -9.76 2.32 -22.44
C ALA A 189 -11.08 1.83 -23.09
N ARG A 190 -11.01 1.04 -24.18
CA ARG A 190 -12.21 0.45 -24.82
C ARG A 190 -12.95 -0.53 -23.92
N ILE A 191 -12.22 -1.41 -23.23
CA ILE A 191 -12.80 -2.38 -22.29
C ILE A 191 -13.55 -1.64 -21.18
N THR A 192 -12.90 -0.65 -20.59
CA THR A 192 -13.43 0.15 -19.48
C THR A 192 -14.73 0.85 -19.89
N HIS A 193 -14.71 1.57 -21.02
CA HIS A 193 -15.86 2.34 -21.48
C HIS A 193 -17.03 1.44 -21.93
N ARG A 194 -16.77 0.24 -22.45
CA ARG A 194 -17.82 -0.75 -22.79
C ARG A 194 -18.64 -1.16 -21.56
N LEU A 195 -18.03 -1.23 -20.38
CA LEU A 195 -18.70 -1.50 -19.10
C LEU A 195 -19.40 -0.25 -18.53
N GLY A 196 -19.33 0.87 -19.24
CA GLY A 196 -19.85 2.16 -18.83
C GLY A 196 -18.98 2.86 -17.79
N LEU A 197 -17.72 2.46 -17.59
CA LEU A 197 -16.79 3.02 -16.61
C LEU A 197 -15.94 4.16 -17.20
N ASP A 198 -15.43 5.03 -16.32
CA ASP A 198 -14.60 6.19 -16.70
C ASP A 198 -13.11 5.80 -16.91
N VAL A 199 -12.44 6.46 -17.84
CA VAL A 199 -10.99 6.34 -18.10
C VAL A 199 -10.30 7.65 -17.73
N ALA A 200 -9.60 7.66 -16.60
CA ALA A 200 -8.75 8.78 -16.22
C ALA A 200 -7.32 8.62 -16.76
N LEU A 201 -6.68 9.73 -17.13
CA LEU A 201 -5.27 9.77 -17.55
C LEU A 201 -4.42 10.42 -16.45
N TYR A 202 -3.43 9.71 -15.93
CA TYR A 202 -2.34 10.26 -15.14
C TYR A 202 -1.21 10.70 -16.08
N TYR A 203 -0.95 12.00 -16.16
CA TYR A 203 0.00 12.59 -17.10
C TYR A 203 1.03 13.44 -16.34
N PRO A 204 2.24 12.92 -16.09
CA PRO A 204 3.28 13.67 -15.40
C PRO A 204 3.99 14.67 -16.32
N GLU A 205 4.29 15.85 -15.79
CA GLU A 205 5.06 16.89 -16.47
C GLU A 205 6.56 16.72 -16.16
N LEU A 206 7.31 16.14 -17.10
CA LEU A 206 8.70 15.72 -16.90
C LEU A 206 9.74 16.74 -17.38
N GLY A 207 9.32 17.70 -18.20
CA GLY A 207 10.20 18.68 -18.84
C GLY A 207 10.61 19.84 -17.92
N ASP A 208 11.54 20.65 -18.44
CA ASP A 208 11.87 21.95 -17.87
C ASP A 208 11.12 23.05 -18.62
N TYR A 209 9.99 23.47 -18.06
CA TYR A 209 9.06 24.39 -18.71
C TYR A 209 9.44 25.86 -18.55
N THR A 210 10.58 26.16 -17.94
CA THR A 210 11.16 27.51 -17.95
C THR A 210 11.85 27.82 -19.28
N LYS A 211 12.22 26.77 -20.05
CA LYS A 211 12.90 26.90 -21.34
C LYS A 211 11.95 27.28 -22.48
N PRO A 212 12.36 28.21 -23.38
CA PRO A 212 11.58 28.57 -24.56
C PRO A 212 11.20 27.36 -25.40
N GLY A 213 9.94 27.31 -25.86
CA GLY A 213 9.43 26.26 -26.74
C GLY A 213 9.00 24.96 -26.05
N GLN A 214 9.46 24.67 -24.82
CA GLN A 214 9.14 23.42 -24.12
C GLN A 214 7.64 23.28 -23.83
N VAL A 215 6.98 24.33 -23.34
CA VAL A 215 5.53 24.34 -23.11
C VAL A 215 4.76 24.02 -24.41
N ALA A 216 5.17 24.58 -25.55
CA ALA A 216 4.51 24.30 -26.82
C ALA A 216 4.76 22.87 -27.32
N ALA A 217 5.95 22.32 -27.06
CA ALA A 217 6.27 20.94 -27.38
C ALA A 217 5.46 19.94 -26.53
N GLU A 218 5.33 20.21 -25.23
CA GLU A 218 4.55 19.42 -24.29
C GLU A 218 3.07 19.38 -24.65
N VAL A 219 2.46 20.54 -24.90
CA VAL A 219 1.05 20.61 -25.33
C VAL A 219 0.81 19.81 -26.62
N ARG A 220 1.78 19.80 -27.56
CA ARG A 220 1.71 18.95 -28.76
C ARG A 220 1.89 17.46 -28.45
N ALA A 221 2.74 17.11 -27.48
CA ALA A 221 2.91 15.72 -27.04
C ALA A 221 1.64 15.20 -26.38
N PHE A 222 1.06 15.98 -25.46
CA PHE A 222 -0.22 15.70 -24.82
C PHE A 222 -1.35 15.50 -25.85
N ALA A 223 -1.45 16.39 -26.85
CA ALA A 223 -2.45 16.25 -27.92
C ALA A 223 -2.33 14.93 -28.70
N ARG A 224 -1.10 14.44 -28.94
CA ARG A 224 -0.86 13.14 -29.57
C ARG A 224 -1.28 11.98 -28.68
N VAL A 225 -0.98 12.04 -27.38
CA VAL A 225 -1.42 11.02 -26.41
C VAL A 225 -2.95 10.94 -26.36
N LEU A 226 -3.64 12.08 -26.37
CA LEU A 226 -5.09 12.09 -26.47
C LEU A 226 -5.56 11.44 -27.78
N ALA A 227 -4.93 11.74 -28.93
CA ALA A 227 -5.33 11.12 -30.20
C ALA A 227 -5.17 9.59 -30.21
N ASP A 228 -4.16 9.06 -29.50
CA ASP A 228 -3.90 7.61 -29.41
C ASP A 228 -4.91 6.87 -28.52
N LEU A 229 -5.48 7.54 -27.51
CA LEU A 229 -6.42 6.95 -26.56
C LEU A 229 -7.87 7.15 -27.03
N PRO A 230 -8.72 6.12 -27.14
CA PRO A 230 -10.10 6.26 -27.62
C PRO A 230 -11.04 6.96 -26.64
N HIS A 231 -10.74 6.91 -25.34
CA HIS A 231 -11.52 7.54 -24.27
C HIS A 231 -10.57 8.14 -23.24
N VAL A 232 -10.81 9.40 -22.87
CA VAL A 232 -10.18 10.10 -21.75
C VAL A 232 -11.24 10.98 -21.11
N ASP A 233 -11.67 10.59 -19.92
CA ASP A 233 -12.79 11.19 -19.20
C ASP A 233 -12.32 12.16 -18.11
N ALA A 234 -11.06 12.08 -17.68
CA ALA A 234 -10.46 12.99 -16.71
C ALA A 234 -8.94 13.06 -16.87
N LEU A 235 -8.35 14.20 -16.53
CA LEU A 235 -6.89 14.39 -16.51
C LEU A 235 -6.41 14.61 -15.07
N TYR A 236 -5.38 13.88 -14.69
CA TYR A 236 -4.69 14.00 -13.40
C TYR A 236 -3.22 14.33 -13.68
N VAL A 237 -2.78 15.50 -13.26
CA VAL A 237 -1.39 15.94 -13.39
C VAL A 237 -0.78 16.02 -11.99
N PRO A 238 0.23 15.19 -11.65
CA PRO A 238 0.91 15.31 -10.38
C PRO A 238 1.69 16.62 -10.29
N GLY A 239 1.73 17.21 -9.09
CA GLY A 239 2.64 18.32 -8.80
C GLY A 239 4.12 17.90 -8.82
N GLY A 240 4.38 16.61 -8.60
CA GLY A 240 5.70 15.97 -8.66
C GLY A 240 5.63 14.47 -8.38
N ASP A 241 6.79 13.78 -8.45
CA ASP A 241 6.92 12.31 -8.31
C ASP A 241 5.99 11.50 -9.25
N PRO A 242 6.25 11.53 -10.58
CA PRO A 242 7.34 12.25 -11.22
C PRO A 242 6.95 13.65 -11.69
N GLY A 243 7.98 14.48 -11.92
CA GLY A 243 7.84 15.92 -12.18
C GLY A 243 8.34 16.77 -11.01
N HIS A 244 8.60 18.04 -11.29
CA HIS A 244 9.14 19.01 -10.31
C HIS A 244 8.88 20.46 -10.75
N THR A 245 7.83 20.68 -11.54
CA THR A 245 7.53 21.99 -12.11
C THR A 245 6.97 22.92 -11.04
N ASP A 246 7.57 24.11 -10.92
CA ASP A 246 7.06 25.15 -10.02
C ASP A 246 5.59 25.50 -10.36
N PRO A 247 4.71 25.71 -9.36
CA PRO A 247 3.30 26.01 -9.60
C PRO A 247 3.02 27.19 -10.53
N ASP A 248 3.87 28.22 -10.54
CA ASP A 248 3.68 29.40 -11.38
C ASP A 248 3.90 29.09 -12.87
N HIS A 249 4.63 28.02 -13.19
CA HIS A 249 4.78 27.48 -14.55
C HIS A 249 3.82 26.32 -14.84
N LEU A 250 3.52 25.49 -13.85
CA LEU A 250 2.64 24.33 -13.97
C LEU A 250 1.20 24.75 -14.32
N PHE A 251 0.63 25.74 -13.62
CA PHE A 251 -0.77 26.14 -13.84
C PHE A 251 -1.03 26.64 -15.28
N PRO A 252 -0.22 27.55 -15.85
CA PRO A 252 -0.39 27.96 -17.25
C PRO A 252 -0.22 26.83 -18.26
N LEU A 253 0.71 25.90 -18.03
CA LEU A 253 0.90 24.73 -18.90
C LEU A 253 -0.34 23.84 -18.89
N VAL A 254 -0.82 23.47 -17.70
CA VAL A 254 -1.97 22.57 -17.55
C VAL A 254 -3.26 23.23 -18.01
N ALA A 255 -3.41 24.56 -17.87
CA ALA A 255 -4.53 25.29 -18.48
C ALA A 255 -4.60 25.12 -20.01
N ARG A 256 -3.44 25.09 -20.69
CA ARG A 256 -3.39 24.85 -22.14
C ARG A 256 -3.72 23.40 -22.49
N GLN A 257 -3.28 22.44 -21.69
CA GLN A 257 -3.66 21.03 -21.86
C GLN A 257 -5.15 20.80 -21.60
N ALA A 258 -5.72 21.47 -20.59
CA ALA A 258 -7.15 21.46 -20.31
C ALA A 258 -7.95 21.92 -21.53
N ALA A 259 -7.54 23.02 -22.17
CA ALA A 259 -8.18 23.50 -23.40
C ALA A 259 -8.12 22.46 -24.54
N VAL A 260 -6.99 21.75 -24.70
CA VAL A 260 -6.87 20.66 -25.69
C VAL A 260 -7.78 19.48 -25.34
N LEU A 261 -7.85 19.09 -24.06
CA LEU A 261 -8.74 18.02 -23.61
C LEU A 261 -10.22 18.39 -23.84
N HIS A 262 -10.61 19.63 -23.53
CA HIS A 262 -11.98 20.12 -23.66
C HIS A 262 -12.47 20.24 -25.10
N GLN A 263 -11.57 20.41 -26.07
CA GLN A 263 -11.94 20.30 -27.50
C GLN A 263 -12.49 18.92 -27.85
N ARG A 264 -12.07 17.87 -27.12
CA ARG A 264 -12.51 16.50 -27.32
C ARG A 264 -13.62 16.08 -26.36
N ASN A 265 -13.50 16.45 -25.09
CA ASN A 265 -14.46 16.15 -24.03
C ASN A 265 -14.68 17.40 -23.18
N PRO A 266 -15.66 18.26 -23.54
CA PRO A 266 -15.90 19.53 -22.85
C PRO A 266 -16.21 19.41 -21.35
N GLY A 267 -16.63 18.23 -20.89
CA GLY A 267 -16.97 17.97 -19.50
C GLY A 267 -15.86 17.28 -18.69
N ALA A 268 -14.70 16.98 -19.29
CA ALA A 268 -13.63 16.25 -18.61
C ALA A 268 -12.99 17.09 -17.50
N PRO A 269 -13.04 16.66 -16.22
CA PRO A 269 -12.36 17.36 -15.14
C PRO A 269 -10.84 17.24 -15.25
N VAL A 270 -10.16 18.30 -14.82
CA VAL A 270 -8.71 18.36 -14.68
C VAL A 270 -8.36 18.50 -13.20
N TYR A 271 -7.47 17.65 -12.70
CA TYR A 271 -7.03 17.63 -11.32
C TYR A 271 -5.51 17.82 -11.24
N LEU A 272 -5.08 18.56 -10.22
CA LEU A 272 -3.67 18.73 -9.86
C LEU A 272 -3.38 18.13 -8.49
N SER A 273 -2.14 17.72 -8.22
CA SER A 273 -1.71 17.40 -6.84
C SER A 273 -0.65 18.36 -6.33
N THR A 274 -0.43 18.29 -5.02
CA THR A 274 0.64 18.99 -4.31
C THR A 274 1.86 18.11 -4.05
N GLN A 275 1.94 16.95 -4.72
CA GLN A 275 2.97 15.95 -4.48
C GLN A 275 4.36 16.52 -4.75
N GLY A 276 5.32 16.23 -3.87
CA GLY A 276 6.72 16.62 -4.02
C GLY A 276 7.05 18.06 -3.61
N PHE A 277 6.08 18.97 -3.52
CA PHE A 277 6.35 20.37 -3.20
C PHE A 277 6.95 20.57 -1.81
N ASP A 278 7.95 21.45 -1.74
CA ASP A 278 8.45 22.01 -0.49
C ASP A 278 7.48 23.09 0.06
N ALA A 279 7.84 23.74 1.16
CA ALA A 279 6.98 24.75 1.76
C ALA A 279 6.74 25.98 0.84
N ALA A 280 7.75 26.37 0.06
CA ALA A 280 7.65 27.51 -0.84
C ALA A 280 6.77 27.18 -2.06
N GLY A 281 7.00 26.02 -2.68
CA GLY A 281 6.17 25.48 -3.76
C GLY A 281 4.73 25.26 -3.31
N LEU A 282 4.49 24.68 -2.12
CA LEU A 282 3.14 24.52 -1.61
C LEU A 282 2.43 25.86 -1.38
N ALA A 283 3.16 26.86 -0.87
CA ALA A 283 2.62 28.22 -0.73
C ALA A 283 2.31 28.84 -2.10
N ALA A 284 3.14 28.63 -3.12
CA ALA A 284 2.87 29.07 -4.49
C ALA A 284 1.62 28.39 -5.08
N PHE A 285 1.48 27.09 -4.86
CA PHE A 285 0.31 26.33 -5.28
C PHE A 285 -0.99 26.89 -4.68
N TYR A 286 -1.00 27.19 -3.37
CA TYR A 286 -2.17 27.82 -2.75
C TYR A 286 -2.48 29.21 -3.32
N ARG A 287 -1.46 30.04 -3.58
CA ARG A 287 -1.67 31.34 -4.25
C ARG A 287 -2.29 31.19 -5.65
N GLN A 288 -1.91 30.15 -6.40
CA GLN A 288 -2.51 29.87 -7.70
C GLN A 288 -3.98 29.44 -7.57
N LEU A 289 -4.31 28.63 -6.56
CA LEU A 289 -5.69 28.23 -6.28
C LEU A 289 -6.57 29.40 -5.82
N ASP A 290 -6.02 30.38 -5.09
CA ASP A 290 -6.76 31.57 -4.64
C ASP A 290 -7.27 32.43 -5.81
N ARG A 291 -6.65 32.32 -6.98
CA ARG A 291 -7.13 32.92 -8.24
C ARG A 291 -8.38 32.23 -8.79
N GLN A 292 -8.70 31.05 -8.27
CA GLN A 292 -9.86 30.23 -8.61
C GLN A 292 -10.04 29.99 -10.12
N PRO A 293 -9.01 29.45 -10.84
CA PRO A 293 -9.14 29.13 -12.25
C PRO A 293 -10.32 28.19 -12.56
N ASP A 294 -11.11 28.52 -13.59
CA ASP A 294 -12.31 27.76 -13.96
C ASP A 294 -12.02 26.46 -14.73
N TRP A 295 -10.84 26.33 -15.33
CA TRP A 295 -10.42 25.11 -16.04
C TRP A 295 -10.09 23.96 -15.08
N LEU A 296 -9.79 24.27 -13.81
CA LEU A 296 -9.42 23.28 -12.80
C LEU A 296 -10.67 22.75 -12.11
N ALA A 297 -10.79 21.42 -12.03
CA ALA A 297 -11.93 20.78 -11.38
C ALA A 297 -11.69 20.48 -9.90
N GLY A 298 -10.46 20.22 -9.48
CA GLY A 298 -10.15 19.90 -8.09
C GLY A 298 -8.69 19.57 -7.84
N VAL A 299 -8.39 19.06 -6.64
CA VAL A 299 -7.04 18.67 -6.23
C VAL A 299 -7.06 17.21 -5.77
N PHE A 300 -6.07 16.41 -6.17
CA PHE A 300 -5.88 15.06 -5.62
C PHE A 300 -4.71 15.03 -4.64
N VAL A 301 -4.84 14.25 -3.57
CA VAL A 301 -3.91 14.23 -2.43
C VAL A 301 -3.42 12.83 -2.18
N GLY A 302 -2.12 12.61 -2.41
CA GLY A 302 -1.48 11.29 -2.36
C GLY A 302 -0.22 11.24 -1.49
N PRO A 303 0.66 10.27 -1.76
CA PRO A 303 2.01 10.21 -1.20
C PRO A 303 2.78 11.52 -1.38
N GLN A 304 3.89 11.67 -0.64
CA GLN A 304 4.81 12.80 -0.72
C GLN A 304 4.15 14.19 -0.70
N THR A 305 3.05 14.35 0.04
CA THR A 305 2.38 15.63 0.19
C THR A 305 2.70 16.24 1.55
N ARG A 306 3.17 17.48 1.59
CA ARG A 306 3.65 18.11 2.83
C ARG A 306 2.57 18.42 3.86
N ASP A 307 1.44 18.97 3.44
CA ASP A 307 0.33 19.26 4.36
C ASP A 307 -0.59 18.03 4.49
N PRO A 308 -0.94 17.58 5.72
CA PRO A 308 -1.93 16.52 5.92
C PRO A 308 -3.28 16.87 5.28
N LEU A 309 -4.05 15.86 4.87
CA LEU A 309 -5.34 16.08 4.18
C LEU A 309 -6.30 17.06 4.90
N PRO A 310 -6.48 17.01 6.25
CA PRO A 310 -7.31 17.99 6.95
C PRO A 310 -6.79 19.43 6.86
N VAL A 311 -5.46 19.62 6.79
CA VAL A 311 -4.84 20.94 6.62
C VAL A 311 -5.13 21.45 5.21
N GLN A 312 -4.89 20.62 4.19
CA GLN A 312 -5.18 20.96 2.80
C GLN A 312 -6.65 21.29 2.58
N ARG A 313 -7.59 20.53 3.17
CA ARG A 313 -9.01 20.82 3.02
C ARG A 313 -9.39 22.21 3.55
N ARG A 314 -8.72 22.68 4.61
CA ARG A 314 -8.91 24.04 5.15
C ARG A 314 -8.27 25.12 4.30
N ARG A 315 -7.16 24.82 3.60
CA ARG A 315 -6.39 25.77 2.79
C ARG A 315 -6.88 25.88 1.35
N ILE A 316 -7.41 24.80 0.80
CA ILE A 316 -7.89 24.73 -0.59
C ILE A 316 -9.32 25.29 -0.65
N PRO A 317 -9.62 26.23 -1.58
CA PRO A 317 -10.97 26.77 -1.76
C PRO A 317 -12.04 25.68 -1.89
N ALA A 318 -13.21 25.88 -1.28
CA ALA A 318 -14.26 24.86 -1.20
C ALA A 318 -14.80 24.42 -2.57
N ARG A 319 -14.69 25.28 -3.61
CA ARG A 319 -15.07 24.94 -4.99
C ARG A 319 -14.24 23.80 -5.58
N TYR A 320 -13.03 23.58 -5.07
CA TYR A 320 -12.15 22.50 -5.49
C TYR A 320 -12.34 21.30 -4.55
N PRO A 321 -13.11 20.28 -4.96
CA PRO A 321 -13.14 19.01 -4.24
C PRO A 321 -11.75 18.41 -4.13
N LEU A 322 -11.54 17.66 -3.04
CA LEU A 322 -10.36 16.83 -2.90
C LEU A 322 -10.68 15.42 -3.39
N ILE A 323 -9.74 14.77 -4.06
CA ILE A 323 -9.75 13.34 -4.34
C ILE A 323 -8.62 12.70 -3.53
N LEU A 324 -8.93 11.66 -2.76
CA LEU A 324 -7.88 10.92 -2.07
C LEU A 324 -7.14 10.06 -3.09
N TYR A 325 -5.82 10.05 -3.03
CA TYR A 325 -4.99 9.20 -3.86
C TYR A 325 -4.22 8.21 -2.96
N PRO A 326 -4.92 7.24 -2.34
CA PRO A 326 -4.32 6.43 -1.28
C PRO A 326 -3.37 5.39 -1.86
N ASP A 327 -2.14 5.36 -1.35
CA ASP A 327 -1.20 4.26 -1.53
C ASP A 327 -1.66 3.04 -0.75
N ILE A 328 -2.02 1.98 -1.48
CA ILE A 328 -2.49 0.73 -0.91
C ILE A 328 -1.53 -0.44 -1.15
N ALA A 329 -0.42 -0.18 -1.86
CA ALA A 329 0.53 -1.19 -2.32
C ALA A 329 1.74 -1.32 -1.39
N HIS A 330 2.21 -0.21 -0.81
CA HIS A 330 3.43 -0.21 -0.01
C HIS A 330 3.21 -0.44 1.49
N THR A 331 4.16 -1.09 2.15
CA THR A 331 4.15 -1.39 3.61
C THR A 331 5.11 -0.53 4.41
N MET A 332 6.15 0.00 3.77
CA MET A 332 7.18 0.87 4.31
C MET A 332 7.55 1.89 3.25
N HIS A 333 8.21 2.99 3.62
CA HIS A 333 8.55 4.05 2.66
C HIS A 333 7.32 4.53 1.86
N ALA A 334 6.21 4.69 2.57
CA ALA A 334 4.85 4.76 2.04
C ALA A 334 4.02 5.89 2.68
N GLN A 335 2.87 6.20 2.09
CA GLN A 335 1.88 7.13 2.67
C GLN A 335 1.21 6.58 3.94
N PHE A 336 1.02 5.25 4.00
CA PHE A 336 0.36 4.56 5.11
C PHE A 336 1.20 3.33 5.54
N PRO A 337 2.38 3.53 6.17
CA PRO A 337 3.24 2.42 6.55
C PRO A 337 2.56 1.47 7.54
N VAL A 338 3.05 0.23 7.63
CA VAL A 338 2.62 -0.72 8.66
C VAL A 338 3.13 -0.20 10.02
N PRO A 339 2.24 0.04 11.00
CA PRO A 339 2.66 0.59 12.28
C PRO A 339 3.47 -0.44 13.06
N ARG A 340 4.61 -0.02 13.63
CA ARG A 340 5.46 -0.86 14.49
C ARG A 340 5.82 -2.19 13.84
N TRP A 341 6.17 -2.14 12.56
CA TRP A 341 6.45 -3.33 11.79
C TRP A 341 7.77 -3.95 12.24
N TRP A 342 7.78 -5.25 12.50
CA TRP A 342 8.96 -5.91 13.03
C TRP A 342 10.07 -6.02 11.98
N PRO A 343 11.35 -5.73 12.34
CA PRO A 343 12.46 -5.72 11.40
C PRO A 343 12.60 -7.02 10.60
N GLU A 344 12.34 -8.18 11.22
CA GLU A 344 12.40 -9.47 10.52
C GLU A 344 11.38 -9.55 9.37
N PHE A 345 10.17 -9.01 9.52
CA PHE A 345 9.22 -8.91 8.41
C PHE A 345 9.66 -7.86 7.39
N ALA A 346 10.10 -6.69 7.83
CA ALA A 346 10.49 -5.61 6.93
C ALA A 346 11.69 -6.00 6.03
N LEU A 347 12.70 -6.66 6.62
CA LEU A 347 13.87 -7.19 5.91
C LEU A 347 13.48 -8.21 4.85
N THR A 348 12.55 -9.11 5.14
CA THR A 348 12.23 -10.23 4.24
C THR A 348 11.13 -9.86 3.25
N GLU A 349 9.98 -9.38 3.72
CA GLU A 349 8.80 -9.10 2.90
C GLU A 349 9.01 -7.86 2.01
N GLY A 350 9.84 -6.91 2.46
CA GLY A 350 10.16 -5.71 1.71
C GLY A 350 9.00 -4.73 1.55
N ARG A 351 9.10 -3.86 0.55
CA ARG A 351 8.25 -2.67 0.40
C ARG A 351 6.88 -2.95 -0.21
N GLU A 352 6.79 -3.89 -1.16
CA GLU A 352 5.58 -4.17 -1.94
C GLU A 352 5.11 -5.65 -1.83
N PRO A 353 4.99 -6.26 -0.63
CA PRO A 353 4.50 -7.64 -0.50
C PRO A 353 2.99 -7.74 -0.73
N ILE A 354 2.47 -8.97 -0.89
CA ILE A 354 1.02 -9.25 -0.84
C ILE A 354 0.47 -8.82 0.52
N ASN A 355 -0.34 -7.77 0.60
CA ASN A 355 -0.59 -7.03 1.84
C ASN A 355 -2.08 -6.80 2.18
N PRO A 356 -2.95 -7.83 2.28
CA PRO A 356 -4.33 -7.62 2.72
C PRO A 356 -4.36 -6.99 4.12
N ARG A 357 -4.91 -5.77 4.25
CA ARG A 357 -4.99 -5.01 5.52
C ARG A 357 -6.41 -4.48 5.78
N PRO A 358 -7.42 -5.36 5.95
CA PRO A 358 -8.81 -4.94 6.09
C PRO A 358 -9.07 -3.93 7.22
N ALA A 359 -8.47 -4.11 8.39
CA ALA A 359 -8.69 -3.22 9.53
C ALA A 359 -8.03 -1.85 9.31
N ALA A 360 -6.77 -1.83 8.87
CA ALA A 360 -6.03 -0.59 8.62
C ALA A 360 -6.71 0.26 7.52
N TYR A 361 -7.02 -0.33 6.36
CA TYR A 361 -7.63 0.44 5.27
C TYR A 361 -9.08 0.84 5.55
N THR A 362 -9.82 0.09 6.37
CA THR A 362 -11.12 0.54 6.85
C THR A 362 -10.98 1.78 7.76
N LEU A 363 -9.99 1.79 8.65
CA LEU A 363 -9.70 2.93 9.52
C LEU A 363 -9.29 4.16 8.69
N ILE A 364 -8.35 3.99 7.76
CA ILE A 364 -7.87 5.04 6.85
C ILE A 364 -9.03 5.63 6.05
N ALA A 365 -9.83 4.79 5.39
CA ALA A 365 -10.94 5.25 4.56
C ALA A 365 -11.99 6.02 5.38
N ARG A 366 -12.38 5.51 6.55
CA ARG A 366 -13.35 6.19 7.43
C ARG A 366 -12.82 7.51 7.98
N ARG A 367 -11.50 7.65 8.14
CA ARG A 367 -10.85 8.89 8.58
C ARG A 367 -10.84 9.96 7.50
N PHE A 368 -10.53 9.58 6.25
CA PHE A 368 -10.18 10.56 5.21
C PHE A 368 -11.24 10.74 4.11
N LEU A 369 -11.97 9.69 3.70
CA LEU A 369 -12.98 9.82 2.65
C LEU A 369 -14.08 10.85 2.97
N PRO A 370 -14.50 11.09 4.23
CA PRO A 370 -15.44 12.18 4.52
C PRO A 370 -14.96 13.58 4.11
N LEU A 371 -13.65 13.77 3.87
CA LEU A 371 -13.04 15.04 3.46
C LEU A 371 -12.88 15.16 1.94
N THR A 372 -13.29 14.14 1.17
CA THR A 372 -13.06 14.04 -0.27
C THR A 372 -14.35 13.76 -1.04
N GLN A 373 -14.31 13.90 -2.36
CA GLN A 373 -15.40 13.49 -3.27
C GLN A 373 -15.26 12.02 -3.71
N GLY A 374 -14.18 11.37 -3.32
CA GLY A 374 -13.88 9.99 -3.66
C GLY A 374 -12.38 9.73 -3.66
N PHE A 375 -11.94 8.74 -4.43
CA PHE A 375 -10.56 8.30 -4.46
C PHE A 375 -10.11 7.69 -5.80
N VAL A 376 -8.78 7.65 -5.98
CA VAL A 376 -8.08 6.81 -6.96
C VAL A 376 -7.01 6.02 -6.22
N THR A 377 -7.20 4.72 -6.00
CA THR A 377 -6.19 3.90 -5.30
C THR A 377 -4.92 3.77 -6.15
N TYR A 378 -3.78 4.14 -5.57
CA TYR A 378 -2.46 3.88 -6.14
C TYR A 378 -2.09 2.42 -5.93
N SER A 379 -1.76 1.72 -7.02
CA SER A 379 -1.53 0.28 -7.05
C SER A 379 -0.36 -0.06 -7.96
N GLU A 380 0.49 -0.99 -7.53
CA GLU A 380 1.59 -1.52 -8.34
C GLU A 380 1.25 -2.86 -9.01
N GLY A 381 0.02 -3.37 -8.85
CA GLY A 381 -0.41 -4.57 -9.54
C GLY A 381 -1.45 -5.36 -8.74
N ILE A 382 -1.12 -6.60 -8.37
CA ILE A 382 -2.07 -7.52 -7.72
C ILE A 382 -1.74 -7.86 -6.26
N ASN A 383 -0.64 -7.38 -5.72
CA ASN A 383 -0.29 -7.59 -4.30
C ASN A 383 -1.30 -6.97 -3.33
N ASP A 384 -1.97 -5.90 -3.78
CA ASP A 384 -2.97 -5.12 -3.08
C ASP A 384 -4.42 -5.43 -3.52
N ASP A 385 -4.66 -6.58 -4.18
CA ASP A 385 -5.97 -6.95 -4.76
C ASP A 385 -7.13 -6.85 -3.77
N PHE A 386 -6.98 -7.45 -2.59
CA PHE A 386 -8.02 -7.40 -1.57
C PHE A 386 -8.32 -5.96 -1.14
N ASN A 387 -7.28 -5.12 -1.03
CA ASN A 387 -7.41 -3.73 -0.62
C ASN A 387 -8.16 -2.93 -1.69
N GLN A 388 -7.83 -3.08 -2.98
CA GLN A 388 -8.56 -2.42 -4.08
C GLN A 388 -10.07 -2.67 -3.99
N LEU A 389 -10.46 -3.94 -3.83
CA LEU A 389 -11.87 -4.32 -3.75
C LEU A 389 -12.55 -3.79 -2.48
N LEU A 390 -11.83 -3.74 -1.35
CA LEU A 390 -12.32 -3.18 -0.10
C LEU A 390 -12.57 -1.68 -0.24
N TRP A 391 -11.63 -0.94 -0.85
CA TRP A 391 -11.78 0.49 -1.13
C TRP A 391 -13.01 0.77 -2.00
N PHE A 392 -13.27 -0.02 -3.04
CA PHE A 392 -14.51 0.12 -3.82
C PHE A 392 -15.76 -0.03 -2.94
N GLN A 393 -15.84 -1.05 -2.08
CA GLN A 393 -17.00 -1.22 -1.20
C GLN A 393 -17.14 -0.09 -0.16
N LEU A 394 -16.03 0.43 0.36
CA LEU A 394 -16.03 1.61 1.24
C LEU A 394 -16.46 2.89 0.49
N GLY A 395 -16.16 2.96 -0.82
CA GLY A 395 -16.67 3.98 -1.74
C GLY A 395 -18.18 3.93 -1.97
N TRP A 396 -18.79 2.75 -1.84
CA TRP A 396 -20.24 2.60 -1.85
C TRP A 396 -20.87 2.98 -0.52
N SER A 397 -20.26 2.58 0.59
CA SER A 397 -20.72 2.92 1.93
C SER A 397 -19.57 2.85 2.94
N LEU A 398 -19.36 3.93 3.69
CA LEU A 398 -18.42 3.93 4.82
C LEU A 398 -18.88 3.02 5.97
N ALA A 399 -20.16 2.64 5.99
CA ALA A 399 -20.72 1.67 6.92
C ALA A 399 -20.51 0.22 6.47
N THR A 400 -19.83 -0.03 5.34
CA THR A 400 -19.45 -1.38 4.92
C THR A 400 -18.74 -2.12 6.05
N ASP A 401 -19.22 -3.32 6.36
CA ASP A 401 -18.56 -4.26 7.25
C ASP A 401 -17.45 -5.00 6.48
N PRO A 402 -16.17 -4.82 6.84
CA PRO A 402 -15.07 -5.49 6.14
C PRO A 402 -15.14 -7.03 6.29
N GLN A 403 -15.79 -7.56 7.33
CA GLN A 403 -16.01 -9.02 7.46
C GLN A 403 -17.04 -9.52 6.45
N ALA A 404 -18.14 -8.78 6.24
CA ALA A 404 -19.11 -9.07 5.19
C ALA A 404 -18.47 -9.01 3.80
N MET A 405 -17.63 -8.00 3.56
CA MET A 405 -16.86 -7.86 2.33
C MET A 405 -15.94 -9.07 2.11
N ALA A 406 -15.20 -9.52 3.13
CA ALA A 406 -14.33 -10.69 3.03
C ALA A 406 -15.12 -11.99 2.75
N ARG A 407 -16.33 -12.15 3.30
CA ARG A 407 -17.24 -13.25 2.93
C ARG A 407 -17.66 -13.21 1.47
N GLN A 408 -17.94 -12.02 0.93
CA GLN A 408 -18.25 -11.85 -0.49
C GLN A 408 -17.03 -12.14 -1.37
N TYR A 409 -15.83 -11.73 -0.96
CA TYR A 409 -14.57 -12.02 -1.63
C TYR A 409 -14.32 -13.53 -1.69
N ALA A 410 -14.40 -14.22 -0.55
CA ALA A 410 -14.25 -15.67 -0.46
C ALA A 410 -15.27 -16.39 -1.35
N ARG A 411 -16.55 -16.01 -1.29
CA ARG A 411 -17.59 -16.56 -2.16
C ARG A 411 -17.32 -16.30 -3.64
N MET A 412 -16.84 -15.11 -4.00
CA MET A 412 -16.67 -14.69 -5.40
C MET A 412 -15.45 -15.35 -6.07
N PHE A 413 -14.33 -15.46 -5.35
CA PHE A 413 -13.05 -15.85 -5.96
C PHE A 413 -12.49 -17.18 -5.47
N ILE A 414 -12.99 -17.73 -4.36
CA ILE A 414 -12.39 -18.92 -3.74
C ILE A 414 -13.41 -20.06 -3.64
N GLY A 415 -14.67 -19.74 -3.32
CA GLY A 415 -15.76 -20.71 -3.16
C GLY A 415 -15.81 -21.41 -1.80
N ASP A 416 -14.76 -21.28 -0.97
CA ASP A 416 -14.75 -21.76 0.41
C ASP A 416 -15.01 -20.59 1.38
N PRO A 417 -16.10 -20.62 2.18
CA PRO A 417 -16.42 -19.54 3.10
C PRO A 417 -15.36 -19.33 4.20
N ALA A 418 -14.57 -20.36 4.55
CA ALA A 418 -13.51 -20.24 5.55
C ALA A 418 -12.39 -19.27 5.09
N ALA A 419 -12.25 -19.04 3.78
CA ALA A 419 -11.25 -18.12 3.24
C ALA A 419 -11.52 -16.65 3.62
N ALA A 420 -12.74 -16.31 4.07
CA ALA A 420 -13.09 -14.97 4.51
C ALA A 420 -12.26 -14.49 5.72
N ALA A 421 -11.75 -15.41 6.53
CA ALA A 421 -10.93 -15.09 7.69
C ALA A 421 -9.46 -14.76 7.33
N LEU A 422 -8.99 -15.18 6.13
CA LEU A 422 -7.58 -15.07 5.76
C LEU A 422 -7.06 -13.63 5.71
N PRO A 423 -7.75 -12.64 5.09
CA PRO A 423 -7.24 -11.26 5.05
C PRO A 423 -6.97 -10.68 6.43
N PHE A 424 -7.86 -10.94 7.40
CA PHE A 424 -7.69 -10.48 8.78
C PHE A 424 -6.61 -11.24 9.54
N ALA A 425 -6.50 -12.55 9.32
CA ALA A 425 -5.48 -13.38 9.93
C ALA A 425 -4.08 -12.96 9.45
N LEU A 426 -3.93 -12.68 8.15
CA LEU A 426 -2.68 -12.19 7.55
C LEU A 426 -2.30 -10.78 8.03
N GLU A 427 -3.27 -9.87 8.16
CA GLU A 427 -3.01 -8.56 8.79
C GLU A 427 -2.54 -8.72 10.24
N GLY A 428 -3.14 -9.66 10.99
CA GLY A 428 -2.76 -9.97 12.37
C GLY A 428 -1.40 -10.65 12.53
N ASN A 429 -0.88 -11.33 11.49
CA ASN A 429 0.45 -11.94 11.52
C ASN A 429 1.56 -10.89 11.72
N TRP A 430 1.38 -9.68 11.18
CA TRP A 430 2.33 -8.57 11.28
C TRP A 430 2.30 -7.82 12.62
N VAL A 431 1.40 -8.19 13.54
CA VAL A 431 1.31 -7.55 14.84
C VAL A 431 2.22 -8.27 15.85
N GLY A 432 3.26 -7.58 16.28
CA GLY A 432 4.17 -8.05 17.32
C GLY A 432 5.26 -9.00 16.83
N ASP A 433 6.01 -9.54 17.78
CA ASP A 433 7.20 -10.36 17.56
C ASP A 433 6.87 -11.64 16.79
N PRO A 434 7.41 -11.85 15.57
CA PRO A 434 7.10 -13.03 14.76
C PRO A 434 7.46 -14.34 15.46
N ALA A 435 8.55 -14.37 16.23
CA ALA A 435 8.96 -15.57 16.96
C ALA A 435 7.99 -15.92 18.11
N LYS A 436 7.31 -14.92 18.70
CA LYS A 436 6.32 -15.12 19.78
C LYS A 436 4.88 -15.26 19.28
N ASN A 437 4.60 -14.85 18.04
CA ASN A 437 3.26 -14.88 17.46
C ASN A 437 2.83 -16.26 16.93
N ALA A 438 2.31 -17.13 17.81
CA ALA A 438 1.74 -18.43 17.41
C ALA A 438 0.46 -18.32 16.55
N GLY A 439 -0.07 -17.11 16.33
CA GLY A 439 -1.12 -16.84 15.34
C GLY A 439 -0.69 -17.18 13.93
N ILE A 440 0.58 -16.99 13.58
CA ILE A 440 1.13 -17.22 12.23
C ILE A 440 0.95 -18.68 11.79
N ASP A 441 1.29 -19.65 12.66
CA ASP A 441 1.13 -21.07 12.35
C ASP A 441 -0.36 -21.47 12.24
N ARG A 442 -1.23 -20.83 13.02
CA ARG A 442 -2.69 -21.00 12.93
C ARG A 442 -3.24 -20.44 11.61
N THR A 443 -2.70 -19.32 11.14
CA THR A 443 -3.02 -18.74 9.83
C THR A 443 -2.62 -19.68 8.71
N LEU A 444 -1.40 -20.23 8.73
CA LEU A 444 -0.95 -21.23 7.75
C LEU A 444 -1.86 -22.47 7.76
N ALA A 445 -2.17 -23.02 8.93
CA ALA A 445 -3.05 -24.18 9.07
C ALA A 445 -4.50 -23.91 8.63
N LEU A 446 -4.99 -22.67 8.78
CA LEU A 446 -6.28 -22.25 8.22
C LEU A 446 -6.22 -22.27 6.69
N THR A 447 -5.18 -21.66 6.10
CA THR A 447 -5.02 -21.60 4.64
C THR A 447 -4.89 -22.99 4.00
N ASP A 448 -4.25 -23.93 4.67
CA ASP A 448 -4.07 -25.32 4.21
C ASP A 448 -5.36 -26.13 4.19
N ARG A 449 -6.31 -25.77 5.04
CA ARG A 449 -7.62 -26.41 5.09
C ARG A 449 -8.59 -25.87 4.05
N ILE A 450 -8.32 -24.72 3.43
CA ILE A 450 -9.16 -24.17 2.37
C ILE A 450 -9.24 -25.13 1.18
N ARG A 451 -10.47 -25.41 0.75
CA ARG A 451 -10.80 -26.25 -0.41
C ARG A 451 -11.42 -25.36 -1.50
N PRO A 452 -10.61 -24.88 -2.46
CA PRO A 452 -11.14 -23.98 -3.49
C PRO A 452 -12.19 -24.67 -4.35
N ALA A 453 -13.19 -23.90 -4.78
CA ALA A 453 -14.07 -24.31 -5.86
C ALA A 453 -13.32 -24.36 -7.20
N ARG A 454 -13.89 -25.04 -8.20
CA ARG A 454 -13.29 -25.21 -9.53
C ARG A 454 -12.93 -23.91 -10.25
N PHE A 455 -13.63 -22.83 -9.93
CA PHE A 455 -13.48 -21.51 -10.55
C PHE A 455 -12.49 -20.61 -9.81
N ALA A 456 -11.90 -21.09 -8.71
CA ALA A 456 -10.95 -20.30 -7.94
C ALA A 456 -9.70 -20.00 -8.77
N ASP A 457 -9.20 -18.78 -8.64
CA ASP A 457 -8.04 -18.29 -9.39
C ASP A 457 -6.81 -18.08 -8.48
N TRP A 458 -5.84 -17.34 -9.01
CA TRP A 458 -4.57 -17.02 -8.37
C TRP A 458 -4.71 -16.36 -6.98
N ARG A 459 -5.88 -15.79 -6.64
CA ARG A 459 -6.10 -15.12 -5.36
C ARG A 459 -5.90 -16.02 -4.16
N LEU A 460 -6.32 -17.28 -4.23
CA LEU A 460 -6.04 -18.22 -3.13
C LEU A 460 -4.54 -18.54 -3.04
N ASP A 461 -3.85 -18.68 -4.17
CA ASP A 461 -2.41 -18.91 -4.18
C ASP A 461 -1.63 -17.70 -3.66
N SER A 462 -2.14 -16.47 -3.87
CA SER A 462 -1.58 -15.23 -3.32
C SER A 462 -1.67 -15.22 -1.78
N LEU A 463 -2.86 -15.52 -1.23
CA LEU A 463 -3.04 -15.65 0.22
C LEU A 463 -2.21 -16.82 0.82
N ARG A 464 -2.06 -17.93 0.07
CA ARG A 464 -1.18 -19.05 0.45
C ARG A 464 0.27 -18.66 0.48
N TYR A 465 0.76 -18.01 -0.57
CA TYR A 465 2.13 -17.52 -0.65
C TYR A 465 2.44 -16.68 0.57
N ARG A 466 1.56 -15.71 0.87
CA ARG A 466 1.76 -14.84 2.01
C ARG A 466 1.73 -15.57 3.36
N SER A 467 0.81 -16.52 3.56
CA SER A 467 0.77 -17.32 4.80
C SER A 467 2.01 -18.21 5.00
N VAL A 468 2.58 -18.75 3.91
CA VAL A 468 3.82 -19.54 3.96
C VAL A 468 5.00 -18.63 4.24
N TYR A 469 5.03 -17.44 3.66
CA TYR A 469 6.07 -16.44 3.90
C TYR A 469 6.10 -16.02 5.37
N ASP A 470 4.96 -15.64 5.96
CA ASP A 470 4.90 -15.25 7.37
C ASP A 470 5.40 -16.39 8.30
N ALA A 471 5.02 -17.64 8.01
CA ALA A 471 5.50 -18.81 8.76
C ALA A 471 7.00 -19.04 8.59
N LEU A 472 7.53 -18.83 7.38
CA LEU A 472 8.96 -18.88 7.10
C LEU A 472 9.70 -17.86 7.98
N VAL A 473 9.25 -16.60 8.01
CA VAL A 473 9.83 -15.54 8.85
C VAL A 473 9.81 -15.96 10.32
N ARG A 474 8.66 -16.38 10.85
CA ARG A 474 8.52 -16.84 12.24
C ARG A 474 9.54 -17.92 12.62
N HIS A 475 9.61 -19.01 11.85
CA HIS A 475 10.49 -20.12 12.18
C HIS A 475 11.98 -19.75 12.04
N ARG A 476 12.32 -18.93 11.04
CA ARG A 476 13.68 -18.39 10.88
C ARG A 476 14.06 -17.44 12.00
N SER A 477 13.15 -16.59 12.48
CA SER A 477 13.39 -15.72 13.65
C SER A 477 13.65 -16.54 14.92
N ILE A 478 12.91 -17.64 15.14
CA ILE A 478 13.15 -18.55 16.27
C ILE A 478 14.55 -19.18 16.17
N ALA A 479 14.91 -19.73 15.00
CA ALA A 479 16.21 -20.33 14.78
C ALA A 479 17.36 -19.31 14.91
N ALA A 480 17.19 -18.10 14.38
CA ALA A 480 18.16 -17.02 14.48
C ALA A 480 18.46 -16.66 15.94
N ARG A 481 17.43 -16.55 16.79
CA ARG A 481 17.61 -16.26 18.23
C ARG A 481 18.31 -17.37 18.98
N GLN A 482 18.04 -18.63 18.64
CA GLN A 482 18.77 -19.78 19.21
C GLN A 482 20.25 -19.73 18.85
N ARG A 483 20.58 -19.39 17.59
CA ARG A 483 21.97 -19.23 17.13
C ARG A 483 22.67 -18.06 17.83
N ILE A 484 22.01 -16.90 17.95
CA ILE A 484 22.54 -15.75 18.69
C ILE A 484 22.79 -16.10 20.16
N ALA A 485 21.85 -16.78 20.82
CA ALA A 485 22.02 -17.21 22.21
C ALA A 485 23.20 -18.19 22.39
N ALA A 486 23.40 -19.12 21.44
CA ALA A 486 24.53 -20.03 21.45
C ALA A 486 25.87 -19.29 21.26
N VAL A 487 25.91 -18.28 20.38
CA VAL A 487 27.07 -17.40 20.21
C VAL A 487 27.38 -16.62 21.50
N GLN A 488 26.36 -16.11 22.19
CA GLN A 488 26.52 -15.39 23.46
C GLN A 488 27.03 -16.31 24.58
N ALA A 489 26.59 -17.57 24.61
CA ALA A 489 27.05 -18.56 25.58
C ALA A 489 28.51 -18.99 25.38
N ALA A 490 29.02 -18.94 24.13
CA ALA A 490 30.38 -19.32 23.79
C ALA A 490 30.99 -18.34 22.75
N PRO A 491 31.43 -17.13 23.17
CA PRO A 491 31.78 -16.03 22.26
C PRO A 491 33.15 -16.18 21.56
N ALA A 492 33.64 -17.40 21.36
CA ALA A 492 34.87 -17.65 20.61
C ALA A 492 34.59 -17.67 19.10
N ALA A 493 35.45 -17.04 18.29
CA ALA A 493 35.24 -16.89 16.84
C ALA A 493 34.94 -18.22 16.11
N ALA A 494 35.62 -19.32 16.49
CA ALA A 494 35.41 -20.64 15.90
C ALA A 494 34.04 -21.23 16.30
N THR A 495 33.69 -21.20 17.58
CA THR A 495 32.41 -21.71 18.09
C THR A 495 31.23 -20.90 17.59
N ALA A 496 31.36 -19.57 17.56
CA ALA A 496 30.34 -18.67 17.04
C ALA A 496 30.06 -18.94 15.56
N ARG A 497 31.10 -19.22 14.76
CA ARG A 497 30.94 -19.62 13.35
C ARG A 497 30.14 -20.91 13.21
N ILE A 498 30.49 -21.94 13.98
CA ILE A 498 29.77 -23.22 13.98
C ILE A 498 28.29 -23.02 14.36
N ALA A 499 28.01 -22.17 15.35
CA ALA A 499 26.64 -21.86 15.77
C ALA A 499 25.86 -21.10 14.69
N LEU A 500 26.46 -20.08 14.06
CA LEU A 500 25.81 -19.26 13.03
C LEU A 500 25.60 -20.01 11.71
N ASP A 501 26.49 -20.96 11.39
CA ASP A 501 26.42 -21.80 10.18
C ASP A 501 25.40 -22.94 10.29
N GLN A 502 24.75 -23.11 11.44
CA GLN A 502 23.67 -24.09 11.58
C GLN A 502 22.51 -23.76 10.63
N PRO A 503 21.98 -24.74 9.87
CA PRO A 503 20.82 -24.52 9.03
C PRO A 503 19.57 -24.27 9.86
N ASP A 504 18.59 -23.57 9.28
CA ASP A 504 17.30 -23.27 9.93
C ASP A 504 16.41 -24.53 10.16
N GLY A 505 16.83 -25.70 9.69
CA GLY A 505 16.18 -26.99 9.93
C GLY A 505 15.14 -27.42 8.88
N PRO A 506 14.60 -28.64 8.99
CA PRO A 506 13.76 -29.26 7.97
C PRO A 506 12.39 -28.57 7.79
N ALA A 507 11.81 -28.01 8.86
CA ALA A 507 10.54 -27.29 8.78
C ALA A 507 10.67 -26.02 7.91
N VAL A 508 11.75 -25.26 8.09
CA VAL A 508 12.06 -24.08 7.27
C VAL A 508 12.35 -24.49 5.83
N ALA A 509 13.12 -25.56 5.59
CA ALA A 509 13.37 -26.07 4.25
C ALA A 509 12.06 -26.44 3.50
N ALA A 510 11.11 -27.07 4.19
CA ALA A 510 9.81 -27.42 3.63
C ALA A 510 8.96 -26.18 3.28
N LEU A 511 8.91 -25.19 4.19
CA LEU A 511 8.23 -23.91 3.94
C LEU A 511 8.84 -23.17 2.74
N ARG A 512 10.18 -23.11 2.67
CA ARG A 512 10.90 -22.51 1.56
C ARG A 512 10.59 -23.19 0.23
N ALA A 513 10.63 -24.52 0.16
CA ALA A 513 10.28 -25.25 -1.06
C ALA A 513 8.84 -24.95 -1.51
N ARG A 514 7.92 -24.89 -0.56
CA ARG A 514 6.52 -24.54 -0.81
C ARG A 514 6.36 -23.09 -1.28
N LEU A 515 7.12 -22.16 -0.73
CA LEU A 515 7.12 -20.74 -1.13
C LEU A 515 7.53 -20.59 -2.60
N PHE A 516 8.63 -21.21 -3.01
CA PHE A 516 9.11 -21.20 -4.40
C PHE A 516 8.11 -21.84 -5.36
N ALA A 517 7.47 -22.95 -4.97
CA ALA A 517 6.43 -23.58 -5.78
C ALA A 517 5.18 -22.69 -5.96
N LEU A 518 4.80 -21.94 -4.93
CA LEU A 518 3.71 -20.97 -5.01
C LEU A 518 4.08 -19.75 -5.88
N ALA A 519 5.30 -19.24 -5.75
CA ALA A 519 5.79 -18.14 -6.59
C ALA A 519 5.70 -18.50 -8.07
N GLU A 520 6.14 -19.69 -8.43
CA GLU A 520 6.08 -20.21 -9.79
C GLU A 520 4.63 -20.35 -10.30
N ARG A 521 3.69 -20.79 -9.45
CA ARG A 521 2.27 -20.84 -9.83
C ARG A 521 1.68 -19.44 -10.05
N LEU A 522 2.02 -18.48 -9.19
CA LEU A 522 1.56 -17.10 -9.29
C LEU A 522 2.11 -16.40 -10.54
N TRP A 523 3.38 -16.65 -10.89
CA TRP A 523 3.95 -16.19 -12.16
C TRP A 523 3.16 -16.74 -13.37
N ARG A 524 2.87 -18.04 -13.40
CA ARG A 524 2.15 -18.65 -14.53
C ARG A 524 0.70 -18.17 -14.66
N GLN A 525 0.00 -17.97 -13.54
CA GLN A 525 -1.42 -17.64 -13.53
C GLN A 525 -1.70 -16.15 -13.65
N ALA A 526 -0.85 -15.32 -13.05
CA ALA A 526 -1.12 -13.89 -12.88
C ALA A 526 0.12 -13.01 -13.12
N ARG A 527 1.22 -13.60 -13.62
CA ARG A 527 2.47 -12.89 -13.93
C ARG A 527 3.03 -12.10 -12.75
N LEU A 528 2.84 -12.61 -11.54
CA LEU A 528 3.37 -11.94 -10.36
C LEU A 528 4.89 -12.08 -10.30
N GLN A 529 5.58 -10.95 -10.24
CA GLN A 529 7.03 -10.84 -10.37
C GLN A 529 7.74 -10.93 -9.02
N LEU A 530 7.65 -12.10 -8.36
CA LEU A 530 8.18 -12.27 -7.00
C LEU A 530 9.72 -12.36 -6.91
N SER A 531 10.44 -12.33 -8.02
CA SER A 531 11.90 -12.44 -8.10
C SER A 531 12.42 -11.68 -9.32
N VAL A 532 13.53 -10.97 -9.16
CA VAL A 532 14.22 -10.26 -10.23
C VAL A 532 14.72 -11.27 -11.26
N GLN A 533 15.52 -12.24 -10.82
CA GLN A 533 16.16 -13.19 -11.71
C GLN A 533 15.17 -14.15 -12.37
N ARG A 534 14.14 -14.60 -11.65
CA ARG A 534 13.22 -15.66 -12.13
C ARG A 534 12.01 -15.12 -12.88
N TYR A 535 11.49 -13.96 -12.44
CA TYR A 535 10.19 -13.45 -12.88
C TYR A 535 10.26 -12.03 -13.41
N GLY A 536 11.46 -11.44 -13.52
CA GLY A 536 11.71 -10.20 -14.24
C GLY A 536 11.32 -8.91 -13.51
N ALA A 537 11.16 -8.96 -12.18
CA ALA A 537 10.96 -7.74 -11.39
C ALA A 537 12.13 -6.76 -11.61
N THR A 538 11.84 -5.46 -11.71
CA THR A 538 12.86 -4.44 -12.00
C THR A 538 13.91 -4.35 -10.90
N THR A 539 13.48 -4.37 -9.64
CA THR A 539 14.34 -4.40 -8.45
C THR A 539 13.67 -5.20 -7.35
N ILE A 540 14.44 -5.51 -6.30
CA ILE A 540 13.90 -6.21 -5.13
C ILE A 540 12.80 -5.40 -4.42
N GLU A 541 12.90 -4.07 -4.43
CA GLU A 541 11.88 -3.19 -3.84
C GLU A 541 10.52 -3.27 -4.55
N ARG A 542 10.48 -3.72 -5.82
CA ARG A 542 9.27 -3.87 -6.64
C ARG A 542 8.56 -5.21 -6.45
N GLY A 543 8.43 -5.60 -5.18
CA GLY A 543 7.68 -6.80 -4.77
C GLY A 543 8.41 -8.12 -4.99
N ALA A 544 9.72 -8.09 -5.28
CA ALA A 544 10.53 -9.28 -5.54
C ALA A 544 10.99 -9.98 -4.24
N ASN A 545 10.08 -10.14 -3.28
CA ASN A 545 10.39 -10.56 -1.92
C ASN A 545 10.83 -12.04 -1.80
N LEU A 546 10.69 -12.85 -2.85
CA LEU A 546 11.27 -14.21 -2.88
C LEU A 546 12.79 -14.17 -2.80
N ASP A 547 13.41 -13.12 -3.36
CA ASP A 547 14.87 -12.94 -3.36
C ASP A 547 15.40 -12.53 -1.96
N ARG A 548 14.52 -12.08 -1.06
CA ARG A 548 14.84 -11.75 0.34
C ARG A 548 14.40 -12.84 1.34
N ALA A 549 13.78 -13.93 0.88
CA ALA A 549 13.26 -14.98 1.75
C ALA A 549 14.32 -15.65 2.64
N ASP A 550 15.58 -15.64 2.18
CA ASP A 550 16.73 -16.27 2.85
C ASP A 550 17.70 -15.27 3.51
N ILE A 551 17.36 -13.96 3.54
CA ILE A 551 18.21 -12.90 4.13
C ILE A 551 18.60 -13.24 5.57
N ASP A 552 19.85 -12.94 5.97
CA ASP A 552 20.36 -13.26 7.30
C ASP A 552 19.65 -12.46 8.40
N LEU A 553 19.05 -13.18 9.35
CA LEU A 553 18.37 -12.62 10.52
C LEU A 553 19.23 -12.67 11.79
N THR A 554 20.50 -13.07 11.69
CA THR A 554 21.42 -13.19 12.83
C THR A 554 22.43 -12.06 12.92
N GLY A 555 22.72 -11.35 11.82
CA GLY A 555 23.83 -10.39 11.76
C GLY A 555 25.20 -11.09 11.70
N ARG A 556 25.24 -12.32 11.16
CA ARG A 556 26.40 -13.21 11.12
C ARG A 556 27.66 -12.50 10.65
N ARG A 557 27.58 -11.74 9.56
CA ARG A 557 28.75 -11.07 8.96
C ARG A 557 29.36 -10.05 9.93
N ALA A 558 28.54 -9.22 10.57
CA ALA A 558 28.98 -8.23 11.54
C ALA A 558 29.57 -8.91 12.81
N ILE A 559 28.88 -9.93 13.34
CA ILE A 559 29.31 -10.69 14.52
C ILE A 559 30.68 -11.34 14.29
N LEU A 560 30.85 -12.06 13.19
CA LEU A 560 32.12 -12.74 12.88
C LEU A 560 33.26 -11.76 12.62
N ALA A 561 32.98 -10.62 11.98
CA ALA A 561 33.99 -9.57 11.78
C ALA A 561 34.46 -8.96 13.10
N GLN A 562 33.57 -8.81 14.08
CA GLN A 562 33.92 -8.30 15.41
C GLN A 562 34.77 -9.30 16.20
N LEU A 563 34.35 -10.57 16.23
CA LEU A 563 35.10 -11.64 16.90
C LEU A 563 36.49 -11.86 16.29
N ALA A 564 36.63 -11.73 14.97
CA ALA A 564 37.92 -11.85 14.29
C ALA A 564 38.93 -10.75 14.68
N LYS A 565 38.44 -9.59 15.14
CA LYS A 565 39.28 -8.49 15.67
C LYS A 565 39.69 -8.71 17.13
N GLY A 566 39.29 -9.83 17.75
CA GLY A 566 39.57 -10.13 19.16
C GLY A 566 38.73 -9.31 20.13
N PHE A 567 37.69 -8.61 19.66
CA PHE A 567 36.77 -7.89 20.54
C PHE A 567 35.70 -8.85 21.06
N PRO A 568 35.38 -8.83 22.38
CA PRO A 568 34.23 -9.57 22.88
C PRO A 568 32.97 -9.06 22.21
N LEU A 569 31.93 -9.89 22.14
CA LEU A 569 30.60 -9.42 21.78
C LEU A 569 30.14 -8.48 22.90
N PRO A 570 30.00 -7.18 22.64
CA PRO A 570 29.68 -6.24 23.69
C PRO A 570 28.25 -6.50 24.15
N ASP A 571 28.01 -6.35 25.45
CA ASP A 571 26.66 -6.02 25.89
C ASP A 571 26.29 -4.69 25.24
N ARG A 572 25.56 -4.77 24.14
CA ARG A 572 25.17 -3.61 23.37
C ARG A 572 24.29 -2.67 24.20
N SER A 573 23.54 -3.17 25.17
CA SER A 573 22.74 -2.32 26.05
C SER A 573 23.57 -1.53 27.07
N ARG A 574 24.81 -1.97 27.34
CA ARG A 574 25.74 -1.38 28.31
C ARG A 574 25.09 -1.17 29.67
N ARG A 575 24.18 -2.06 30.08
CA ARG A 575 23.43 -1.94 31.34
C ARG A 575 24.35 -1.94 32.55
N ALA A 576 25.47 -2.66 32.49
CA ALA A 576 26.48 -2.67 33.54
C ALA A 576 27.12 -1.28 33.79
N GLU A 577 27.11 -0.40 32.78
CA GLU A 577 27.56 0.99 32.90
C GLU A 577 26.45 1.93 33.38
N GLY A 578 25.24 1.43 33.63
CA GLY A 578 24.06 2.24 33.91
C GLY A 578 23.51 2.98 32.68
N ALA A 579 23.87 2.56 31.47
CA ALA A 579 23.40 3.18 30.24
C ALA A 579 21.89 2.94 30.04
N LEU A 580 21.19 4.00 29.62
CA LEU A 580 19.84 3.91 29.08
C LEU A 580 19.94 3.74 27.56
N TYR A 581 19.36 2.67 27.03
CA TYR A 581 19.55 2.24 25.64
C TYR A 581 18.22 2.21 24.89
N ASP A 582 18.27 2.65 23.64
CA ASP A 582 17.18 2.54 22.67
C ASP A 582 17.72 1.98 21.35
N ASP A 583 17.10 0.89 20.89
CA ASP A 583 17.18 0.32 19.54
C ASP A 583 15.97 0.86 18.75
N LEU A 584 16.18 2.01 18.13
CA LEU A 584 15.11 2.80 17.52
C LEU A 584 14.76 2.17 16.18
N GLY A 585 13.50 1.78 16.00
CA GLY A 585 13.07 0.95 14.87
C GLY A 585 12.75 -0.49 15.27
N ARG A 586 13.15 -0.89 16.48
CA ARG A 586 12.71 -2.15 17.11
C ARG A 586 11.59 -1.89 18.13
N PRO A 587 10.33 -2.31 17.85
CA PRO A 587 9.17 -1.91 18.67
C PRO A 587 9.20 -2.29 20.16
N ASP A 588 10.04 -3.23 20.58
CA ASP A 588 10.16 -3.70 21.97
C ASP A 588 11.42 -3.19 22.70
N ALA A 589 12.23 -2.34 22.06
CA ALA A 589 13.54 -1.91 22.56
C ALA A 589 13.78 -0.39 22.49
N GLU A 590 12.70 0.39 22.53
CA GLU A 590 12.66 1.85 22.35
C GLU A 590 11.94 2.59 23.52
N PRO A 591 12.27 2.27 24.78
CA PRO A 591 11.50 2.72 25.95
C PRO A 591 11.44 4.25 26.11
N HIS A 592 12.35 5.01 25.52
CA HIS A 592 12.39 6.46 25.64
C HIS A 592 11.82 7.19 24.42
N LEU A 593 11.42 6.49 23.36
CA LEU A 593 10.87 7.12 22.15
C LEU A 593 9.50 7.75 22.41
N VAL A 594 9.38 9.04 22.13
CA VAL A 594 8.10 9.74 22.17
C VAL A 594 7.32 9.41 20.90
N ARG A 595 6.45 8.40 20.97
CA ARG A 595 5.72 7.84 19.83
C ARG A 595 4.72 8.78 19.16
N GLY A 596 4.16 9.76 19.87
CA GLY A 596 3.13 10.67 19.32
C GLY A 596 1.72 10.08 19.39
N ALA A 597 0.85 10.46 18.44
CA ALA A 597 -0.59 10.20 18.49
C ALA A 597 -0.98 8.74 18.20
N GLY A 598 -0.13 7.99 17.50
CA GLY A 598 -0.38 6.61 17.11
C GLY A 598 -1.22 6.49 15.84
N PHE A 599 -1.09 5.34 15.17
CA PHE A 599 -1.69 5.07 13.85
C PHE A 599 -3.20 5.29 13.77
N ALA A 600 -3.94 5.05 14.85
CA ALA A 600 -5.40 5.22 14.84
C ALA A 600 -5.82 6.69 14.69
N ALA A 601 -5.07 7.62 15.30
CA ALA A 601 -5.35 9.05 15.24
C ALA A 601 -4.63 9.73 14.05
N ASP A 602 -3.45 9.22 13.70
CA ASP A 602 -2.55 9.72 12.66
C ASP A 602 -2.06 8.57 11.76
N PRO A 603 -2.93 8.02 10.90
CA PRO A 603 -2.58 6.87 10.05
C PRO A 603 -1.55 7.18 8.95
N GLN A 604 -1.32 8.46 8.64
CA GLN A 604 -0.27 8.90 7.72
C GLN A 604 1.09 9.09 8.43
N MET A 605 1.13 8.97 9.77
CA MET A 605 2.32 9.09 10.59
C MET A 605 3.04 10.45 10.45
N TYR A 606 2.30 11.54 10.34
CA TYR A 606 2.91 12.88 10.37
C TYR A 606 3.45 13.20 11.77
N GLU A 607 2.64 12.96 12.79
CA GLU A 607 2.94 13.27 14.20
C GLU A 607 3.41 12.04 14.98
N THR A 608 3.18 10.85 14.44
CA THR A 608 3.57 9.57 15.01
C THR A 608 4.95 9.17 14.50
N ALA A 609 5.85 8.76 15.40
CA ALA A 609 7.15 8.22 15.01
C ALA A 609 6.96 6.90 14.24
N ILE A 610 7.75 6.72 13.18
CA ILE A 610 7.72 5.54 12.31
C ILE A 610 8.92 4.67 12.65
N ASP A 611 8.69 3.35 12.71
CA ASP A 611 9.78 2.38 12.64
C ASP A 611 10.05 2.08 11.17
N GLY A 612 11.24 2.47 10.72
CA GLY A 612 11.71 2.25 9.37
C GLY A 612 12.83 1.23 9.33
N ILE A 613 13.15 0.81 8.11
CA ILE A 613 14.31 -0.03 7.84
C ILE A 613 15.06 0.51 6.63
N ALA A 614 16.38 0.39 6.66
CA ALA A 614 17.28 0.79 5.59
C ALA A 614 17.09 -0.14 4.38
N ASP A 615 17.34 0.38 3.19
CA ASP A 615 17.52 -0.48 2.01
C ASP A 615 18.92 -1.11 2.01
N ARG A 616 19.19 -1.85 3.09
CA ARG A 616 20.44 -2.56 3.39
C ARG A 616 20.10 -3.89 4.02
N THR A 617 21.04 -4.82 3.98
CA THR A 617 20.87 -6.14 4.58
C THR A 617 22.01 -6.47 5.54
N ALA A 618 21.83 -7.50 6.37
CA ALA A 618 22.91 -7.97 7.26
C ALA A 618 24.15 -8.44 6.47
N GLU A 619 23.95 -8.89 5.22
CA GLU A 619 25.02 -9.25 4.29
C GLU A 619 25.89 -8.07 3.89
N ASP A 620 25.44 -6.82 4.01
CA ASP A 620 26.28 -5.63 3.83
C ASP A 620 27.30 -5.45 4.97
N GLY A 621 27.23 -6.28 6.00
CA GLY A 621 28.13 -6.23 7.17
C GLY A 621 27.65 -5.27 8.25
N TRP A 622 26.42 -4.77 8.14
CA TRP A 622 25.80 -3.93 9.13
C TRP A 622 25.33 -4.77 10.34
N PRO A 623 25.49 -4.28 11.57
CA PRO A 623 24.83 -4.90 12.72
C PRO A 623 23.32 -4.70 12.60
N LEU A 624 22.52 -5.66 13.09
CA LEU A 624 21.05 -5.61 12.96
C LEU A 624 20.43 -4.30 13.49
N PRO A 625 20.80 -3.77 14.68
CA PRO A 625 20.26 -2.50 15.19
C PRO A 625 20.68 -1.24 14.40
N ALA A 626 21.50 -1.38 13.36
CA ALA A 626 21.79 -0.28 12.44
C ALA A 626 20.96 -0.37 11.16
N LEU A 627 20.26 -1.49 10.93
CA LEU A 627 19.41 -1.68 9.76
C LEU A 627 18.05 -1.01 9.96
N ASP A 628 17.51 -1.01 11.17
CA ASP A 628 16.28 -0.31 11.54
C ASP A 628 16.57 1.07 12.14
N TYR A 629 15.55 1.93 12.12
CA TYR A 629 15.62 3.29 12.66
C TYR A 629 14.25 3.81 13.07
N ALA A 630 14.22 4.79 13.98
CA ALA A 630 13.07 5.68 14.12
C ALA A 630 13.18 6.84 13.12
N GLU A 631 12.05 7.23 12.54
CA GLU A 631 11.92 8.42 11.70
C GLU A 631 10.64 9.22 11.96
N THR A 632 10.61 10.45 11.43
CA THR A 632 9.46 11.35 11.44
C THR A 632 9.40 12.15 10.14
N LEU A 633 8.20 12.62 9.77
CA LEU A 633 7.96 13.32 8.50
C LEU A 633 8.09 14.85 8.60
N TYR A 634 8.56 15.45 7.50
CA TYR A 634 8.66 16.89 7.26
C TYR A 634 9.41 17.64 8.37
N ASP A 635 8.76 18.56 9.07
CA ASP A 635 9.42 19.39 10.08
C ASP A 635 9.24 18.82 11.49
N ARG A 636 8.67 17.62 11.62
CA ARG A 636 8.44 16.99 12.92
C ARG A 636 9.74 16.34 13.39
N PRO A 637 10.20 16.62 14.62
CA PRO A 637 11.42 16.02 15.13
C PRO A 637 11.19 14.61 15.65
N ILE A 638 12.22 13.77 15.58
CA ILE A 638 12.34 12.58 16.42
C ILE A 638 12.61 13.06 17.85
N ARG A 639 11.88 12.53 18.83
CA ARG A 639 12.02 12.92 20.23
C ARG A 639 12.22 11.72 21.15
N LEU A 640 13.19 11.83 22.06
CA LEU A 640 13.35 10.89 23.18
C LEU A 640 13.13 11.61 24.49
N ARG A 641 12.56 10.92 25.47
CA ARG A 641 12.35 11.43 26.84
C ARG A 641 12.91 10.44 27.85
N TYR A 642 13.97 10.87 28.53
CA TYR A 642 14.55 10.16 29.67
C TYR A 642 14.01 10.73 30.97
N THR A 643 13.74 9.86 31.93
CA THR A 643 13.24 10.22 33.27
C THR A 643 13.99 9.44 34.33
N GLY A 644 14.02 9.95 35.56
CA GLY A 644 14.72 9.30 36.67
C GLY A 644 16.24 9.42 36.57
N LEU A 645 16.75 10.46 35.91
CA LEU A 645 18.19 10.74 35.86
C LEU A 645 18.66 11.30 37.21
N ASP A 646 19.90 10.99 37.59
CA ASP A 646 20.57 11.57 38.76
C ASP A 646 20.99 13.01 38.44
N PRO A 647 20.40 14.03 39.10
CA PRO A 647 20.69 15.45 38.83
C PRO A 647 22.15 15.85 39.05
N HIS A 648 22.90 15.05 39.82
CA HIS A 648 24.28 15.34 40.19
C HIS A 648 25.29 14.58 39.34
N ARG A 649 24.84 13.66 38.47
CA ARG A 649 25.70 12.98 37.51
C ARG A 649 25.79 13.73 36.20
N ARG A 650 26.96 13.58 35.58
CA ARG A 650 27.19 13.95 34.19
C ARG A 650 26.80 12.79 33.29
N TYR A 651 26.39 13.12 32.08
CA TYR A 651 25.96 12.16 31.08
C TYR A 651 26.59 12.48 29.73
N ARG A 652 26.80 11.45 28.94
CA ARG A 652 27.13 11.55 27.51
C ARG A 652 26.14 10.74 26.70
N LEU A 653 25.76 11.27 25.54
CA LEU A 653 24.93 10.59 24.58
C LEU A 653 25.82 10.03 23.47
N VAL A 654 25.67 8.74 23.17
CA VAL A 654 26.17 8.15 21.94
C VAL A 654 24.96 7.88 21.05
N ALA A 655 24.97 8.36 19.81
CA ALA A 655 23.89 8.16 18.86
C ALA A 655 24.42 7.58 17.55
N THR A 656 23.74 6.56 17.02
CA THR A 656 24.01 5.98 15.71
C THR A 656 22.98 6.51 14.71
N TYR A 657 23.46 7.24 13.71
CA TYR A 657 22.70 7.65 12.53
C TYR A 657 22.88 6.59 11.44
N ALA A 658 21.82 5.90 11.09
CA ALA A 658 21.81 4.88 10.03
C ALA A 658 20.44 4.85 9.35
N GLY A 659 20.38 4.47 8.07
CA GLY A 659 19.13 4.39 7.33
C GLY A 659 19.31 4.44 5.81
N GLU A 660 18.32 4.99 5.11
CA GLU A 660 18.31 5.19 3.65
C GLU A 660 19.54 5.96 3.18
N ASP A 661 20.05 5.74 1.96
CA ASP A 661 21.37 6.28 1.54
C ASP A 661 21.44 7.81 1.45
N TYR A 662 20.34 8.50 1.14
CA TYR A 662 20.34 9.97 1.15
C TYR A 662 20.34 10.50 2.60
N THR A 663 20.93 11.67 2.80
CA THR A 663 21.09 12.27 4.13
C THR A 663 20.74 13.74 4.10
N LEU A 664 20.15 14.23 5.18
CA LEU A 664 19.90 15.65 5.38
C LEU A 664 20.67 16.13 6.60
N PRO A 665 21.00 17.43 6.69
CA PRO A 665 21.65 17.96 7.88
C PRO A 665 20.77 17.73 9.11
N MET A 666 21.31 17.17 10.18
CA MET A 666 20.56 16.96 11.43
C MET A 666 21.12 17.81 12.57
N THR A 667 20.24 18.51 13.27
CA THR A 667 20.53 19.24 14.51
C THR A 667 19.98 18.44 15.68
N LEU A 668 20.75 18.31 16.76
CA LEU A 668 20.30 17.72 18.02
C LEU A 668 20.23 18.79 19.10
N THR A 669 19.08 18.87 19.77
CA THR A 669 18.85 19.75 20.91
C THR A 669 18.40 18.99 22.15
N ALA A 670 18.73 19.52 23.32
CA ALA A 670 18.21 19.08 24.61
C ALA A 670 17.32 20.15 25.24
N ASN A 671 16.17 19.72 25.78
CA ASN A 671 15.16 20.52 26.48
C ASN A 671 14.73 21.78 25.69
N GLY A 672 14.80 21.74 24.36
CA GLY A 672 14.48 22.85 23.46
C GLY A 672 15.38 24.08 23.56
N ARG A 673 16.47 24.03 24.34
CA ARG A 673 17.33 25.19 24.63
C ARG A 673 18.81 24.94 24.38
N PHE A 674 19.30 23.72 24.62
CA PHE A 674 20.72 23.41 24.50
C PHE A 674 20.97 22.76 23.15
N THR A 675 21.67 23.44 22.24
CA THR A 675 22.16 22.82 21.00
C THR A 675 23.34 21.91 21.34
N LEU A 676 23.13 20.61 21.25
CA LEU A 676 24.15 19.60 21.54
C LEU A 676 25.02 19.33 20.30
N GLN A 677 24.42 19.41 19.12
CA GLN A 677 25.09 19.18 17.84
C GLN A 677 24.44 20.09 16.79
N SER A 678 25.24 20.94 16.15
CA SER A 678 24.80 21.80 15.04
C SER A 678 24.46 20.96 13.80
N ALA A 679 23.69 21.55 12.88
CA ALA A 679 23.30 20.92 11.63
C ALA A 679 24.52 20.38 10.86
N PHE A 680 24.56 19.07 10.62
CA PHE A 680 25.62 18.45 9.84
C PHE A 680 25.08 17.24 9.06
N ASN A 681 25.66 16.97 7.89
CA ASN A 681 25.39 15.76 7.13
C ASN A 681 26.25 14.63 7.68
N ARG A 682 25.67 13.45 7.89
CA ARG A 682 26.47 12.27 8.23
C ARG A 682 27.51 11.99 7.13
N THR A 683 28.72 11.64 7.52
CA THR A 683 29.85 11.39 6.59
C THR A 683 30.04 9.90 6.27
N SER A 684 29.34 9.03 6.99
CA SER A 684 29.29 7.59 6.75
C SER A 684 27.87 7.07 7.03
N ASN A 685 27.57 5.86 6.57
CA ASN A 685 26.32 5.17 6.83
C ASN A 685 26.64 3.70 7.17
N PRO A 686 26.55 3.27 8.44
CA PRO A 686 26.16 4.04 9.62
C PRO A 686 27.23 5.05 10.09
N MET A 687 26.83 6.04 10.89
CA MET A 687 27.71 6.99 11.58
C MET A 687 27.37 7.07 13.06
N THR A 688 28.36 6.91 13.94
CA THR A 688 28.20 7.09 15.39
C THR A 688 28.79 8.42 15.83
N VAL A 689 28.04 9.15 16.65
CA VAL A 689 28.46 10.43 17.23
C VAL A 689 28.33 10.36 18.74
N GLU A 690 29.31 10.91 19.44
CA GLU A 690 29.32 11.06 20.88
C GLU A 690 29.23 12.54 21.27
N VAL A 691 28.32 12.87 22.18
CA VAL A 691 28.03 14.24 22.59
C VAL A 691 27.89 14.32 24.11
N ALA A 692 28.62 15.25 24.74
CA ALA A 692 28.47 15.51 26.17
C ALA A 692 27.13 16.23 26.46
N ILE A 693 26.43 15.80 27.50
CA ILE A 693 25.19 16.45 27.95
C ILE A 693 25.54 17.50 29.01
N PRO A 694 25.17 18.78 28.81
CA PRO A 694 25.38 19.82 29.82
C PRO A 694 24.67 19.43 31.13
N PRO A 695 25.30 19.54 32.31
CA PRO A 695 24.66 19.19 33.59
C PRO A 695 23.35 19.94 33.84
N ALA A 696 23.25 21.19 33.34
CA ALA A 696 22.02 21.97 33.41
C ALA A 696 20.84 21.35 32.63
N ALA A 697 21.10 20.50 31.64
CA ALA A 697 20.06 19.80 30.88
C ALA A 697 19.48 18.59 31.65
N THR A 698 20.19 18.05 32.64
CA THR A 698 19.75 16.89 33.44
C THR A 698 19.44 17.24 34.90
N ALA A 699 19.67 18.48 35.33
CA ALA A 699 19.46 18.94 36.71
C ALA A 699 18.02 18.76 37.25
N GLY A 700 17.02 18.61 36.38
CA GLY A 700 15.63 18.31 36.74
C GLY A 700 15.31 16.81 36.87
N GLY A 701 16.27 15.92 36.69
CA GLY A 701 16.07 14.47 36.67
C GLY A 701 15.40 13.94 35.39
N THR A 702 15.27 14.78 34.36
CA THR A 702 14.71 14.45 33.05
C THR A 702 15.56 15.03 31.93
N LEU A 703 15.52 14.43 30.76
CA LEU A 703 16.16 14.93 29.54
C LEU A 703 15.25 14.68 28.34
N ASP A 704 14.86 15.74 27.65
CA ASP A 704 14.11 15.67 26.39
C ASP A 704 15.08 15.95 25.23
N LEU A 705 15.30 14.96 24.35
CA LEU A 705 16.11 15.11 23.15
C LEU A 705 15.22 15.34 21.93
N ALA A 706 15.67 16.15 20.99
CA ALA A 706 15.01 16.36 19.71
C ALA A 706 16.00 16.46 18.55
N TRP A 707 15.80 15.62 17.53
CA TRP A 707 16.50 15.70 16.25
C TRP A 707 15.63 16.38 15.20
N THR A 708 16.15 17.44 14.57
CA THR A 708 15.46 18.20 13.52
C THR A 708 16.31 18.32 12.26
N ARG A 709 15.66 18.32 11.10
CA ARG A 709 16.23 18.71 9.80
C ARG A 709 15.97 20.20 9.46
N PRO A 710 16.58 20.76 8.41
CA PRO A 710 16.20 22.06 7.88
C PRO A 710 14.70 22.12 7.58
N PRO A 711 13.99 23.16 8.07
CA PRO A 711 12.55 23.25 7.90
C PRO A 711 12.17 23.53 6.44
N GLY A 712 10.92 23.24 6.10
CA GLY A 712 10.34 23.68 4.84
C GLY A 712 10.68 22.83 3.62
N LEU A 713 11.39 21.71 3.77
CA LEU A 713 11.75 20.83 2.66
C LEU A 713 10.56 19.99 2.15
N GLY A 714 10.63 19.60 0.86
CA GLY A 714 9.62 18.83 0.14
C GLY A 714 9.95 17.35 -0.04
N GLY A 715 9.47 16.77 -1.14
CA GLY A 715 9.63 15.34 -1.46
C GLY A 715 8.89 14.42 -0.48
N SER A 716 9.48 13.27 -0.19
CA SER A 716 8.90 12.25 0.69
C SER A 716 8.70 12.71 2.14
N GLY A 717 9.30 13.84 2.53
CA GLY A 717 9.31 14.34 3.92
C GLY A 717 10.22 13.54 4.86
N ARG A 718 10.86 12.47 4.37
CA ARG A 718 11.73 11.57 5.15
C ARG A 718 13.16 12.12 5.27
N GLY A 719 13.97 11.47 6.11
CA GLY A 719 15.38 11.82 6.31
C GLY A 719 15.75 12.23 7.74
N HIS A 720 14.85 12.07 8.71
CA HIS A 720 15.23 11.98 10.12
C HIS A 720 15.43 10.51 10.44
N GLN A 721 16.67 10.03 10.61
CA GLN A 721 16.90 8.61 10.85
C GLN A 721 17.92 8.45 11.97
N VAL A 722 17.47 7.90 13.09
CA VAL A 722 18.32 7.54 14.23
C VAL A 722 18.06 6.08 14.53
N ALA A 723 19.11 5.27 14.48
CA ALA A 723 19.04 3.83 14.65
C ALA A 723 19.23 3.42 16.11
N GLU A 724 20.19 4.04 16.81
CA GLU A 724 20.43 3.69 18.21
C GLU A 724 20.83 4.89 19.05
N THR A 725 20.52 4.82 20.34
CA THR A 725 21.05 5.77 21.32
C THR A 725 21.46 5.09 22.62
N TRP A 726 22.52 5.62 23.24
CA TRP A 726 22.94 5.31 24.60
C TRP A 726 23.10 6.61 25.38
N LEU A 727 22.33 6.79 26.44
CA LEU A 727 22.59 7.82 27.44
C LEU A 727 23.38 7.20 28.60
N ILE A 728 24.66 7.54 28.69
CA ILE A 728 25.63 6.87 29.56
C ILE A 728 26.00 7.84 30.69
N PRO A 729 25.82 7.46 31.97
CA PRO A 729 26.30 8.25 33.08
C PRO A 729 27.83 8.17 33.19
N ASP A 730 28.48 9.27 33.57
CA ASP A 730 29.89 9.23 33.95
C ASP A 730 30.08 8.32 35.18
N PRO A 731 31.24 7.65 35.30
CA PRO A 731 31.57 6.88 36.49
C PRO A 731 31.47 7.74 37.74
N LEU A 732 30.92 7.18 38.83
CA LEU A 732 31.00 7.85 40.13
C LEU A 732 32.47 8.06 40.48
N PRO A 733 32.86 9.24 40.99
CA PRO A 733 34.22 9.44 41.48
C PRO A 733 34.52 8.39 42.55
N SER A 734 35.59 7.61 42.36
CA SER A 734 36.05 6.66 43.37
C SER A 734 36.24 7.39 44.70
N PRO A 735 35.79 6.84 45.84
CA PRO A 735 36.07 7.45 47.13
C PRO A 735 37.60 7.57 47.24
N SER A 736 38.09 8.80 47.31
CA SER A 736 39.51 9.05 47.56
C SER A 736 39.86 8.34 48.86
N HIS A 737 40.90 7.51 48.84
CA HIS A 737 41.50 7.02 50.07
C HIS A 737 41.91 8.24 50.89
N ALA A 738 41.08 8.59 51.88
CA ALA A 738 41.41 9.54 52.92
C ALA A 738 42.73 9.06 53.54
N GLY A 739 43.71 9.96 53.53
CA GLY A 739 45.10 9.65 53.82
C GLY A 739 45.29 8.89 55.13
N ALA A 740 46.26 7.99 55.12
CA ALA A 740 46.84 7.45 56.33
C ALA A 740 47.35 8.62 57.21
N PRO A 741 47.01 8.66 58.50
CA PRO A 741 47.59 9.63 59.42
C PRO A 741 49.09 9.32 59.58
N ARG A 742 49.88 10.39 59.66
CA ARG A 742 51.35 10.38 59.82
C ARG A 742 51.81 9.65 61.07
#